data_AF-A0A542GA86-F1
#
_entry.id   AF-A0A542GA86-F1
#
_cell.length_a   1.000
_cell.length_b   1.000
_cell.length_c   1.000
_cell.angle_alpha   90.00
_cell.angle_beta   90.00
_cell.angle_gamma   90.00
#
_symmetry.space_group_name_H-M   'P 1'
#
loop_
_entity.id
_entity.type
_entity.pdbx_description
1 polymer ?
#
loop_
_entity_poly.entity_id
_entity_poly.type
_entity_poly.pdbx_seq_one_letter_code
_entity_poly.pdbx_strand_id
1 'polypeptide(L)'
;MTPVPLPGETVASYAARLDAATAAHPGHLWRLAVSTYRQNRNLPARSRVSQEIAEREALALCRKAAGSLADRLVLLGNTTRIVWHACLKCSNGASVALHPDRGQLVCPVHETWTGPTLLKGRNAPPPWVVPPPAQQHSLPVDKDIVEAAGRIQSSITLTPIITEVLRRAASAVRNDGDGEPKPADLPTAAAILETITDSAVIHAVCDFSRPYSDAYKAVAHRMHEAGNPASDAGIDQAWLILRWTAAAARCRFGGEWNTEDPRPLLDPVEAQASAGPPLQPFHTFMDCLRTRHRDDHQWWEDRYRQRGVTTRYLCPEGHVSRRHPPKNSFHGPYDSACSICSGRKVFPGYNSLADRVPWLLDEWDLEADHEATPWTVSTGSNKVGHWICPQGHHYDAMFAQRALRGTGCPHCGFGKVLPGTNDLATTHPQLASLWDPGSSNKKEPREITAGNAKDRIHWRCPRGHSFVRTPLRLVASGGRCNVCDGRVLLAGFNDLATKRPDVAAQWNHARNGTLTPDQVVVGSDMKVWWVCPSGHEFERRISNRCRYPKLTCPVETGKILQPGVSDLATREPLLVRDWDHDRNGFASAEVVPGTRRYWWTCPAGHTQHVSVVNRRRAGGCTRCPPHNRAVPNNVRQHRSAWSSS
;
A
#
# COMPACT_ATOMS: atom_id res chain seq x y z
N MET A 1 50.82 56.83 -2.96
CA MET A 1 51.27 55.48 -3.35
C MET A 1 50.11 54.54 -3.08
N THR A 2 49.59 53.84 -4.09
CA THR A 2 48.52 52.88 -3.90
C THR A 2 49.02 51.72 -3.02
N PRO A 3 48.36 51.41 -1.89
CA PRO A 3 48.82 50.33 -1.02
C PRO A 3 48.75 49.00 -1.77
N VAL A 4 49.70 48.10 -1.52
CA VAL A 4 49.72 46.74 -2.10
C VAL A 4 48.85 45.81 -1.24
N PRO A 5 48.05 44.91 -1.82
CA PRO A 5 47.25 43.94 -1.05
C PRO A 5 48.14 43.08 -0.15
N LEU A 6 47.74 42.90 1.11
CA LEU A 6 48.47 42.05 2.05
C LEU A 6 48.07 40.57 1.89
N PRO A 7 48.96 39.60 2.20
CA PRO A 7 48.61 38.19 2.24
C PRO A 7 47.43 37.94 3.19
N GLY A 8 46.39 37.24 2.73
CA GLY A 8 45.18 36.96 3.53
C GLY A 8 44.18 38.13 3.64
N GLU A 9 44.47 39.30 3.08
CA GLU A 9 43.60 40.47 3.16
C GLU A 9 42.31 40.31 2.33
N THR A 10 41.17 40.75 2.88
CA THR A 10 39.87 40.75 2.18
C THR A 10 39.77 41.94 1.22
N VAL A 11 38.94 41.83 0.17
CA VAL A 11 38.70 42.93 -0.78
C VAL A 11 38.17 44.17 -0.07
N ALA A 12 37.36 43.99 0.97
CA ALA A 12 36.85 45.08 1.78
C ALA A 12 37.91 45.77 2.63
N SER A 13 38.82 45.00 3.25
CA SER A 13 39.98 45.56 3.94
C SER A 13 40.87 46.34 2.98
N TYR A 14 41.15 45.76 1.81
CA TYR A 14 41.98 46.42 0.79
C TYR A 14 41.32 47.69 0.25
N ALA A 15 40.01 47.67 -0.04
CA ALA A 15 39.25 48.83 -0.49
C ALA A 15 39.22 49.94 0.58
N ALA A 16 39.05 49.58 1.85
CA ALA A 16 39.09 50.53 2.96
C ALA A 16 40.48 51.18 3.11
N ARG A 17 41.57 50.41 2.94
CA ARG A 17 42.92 50.97 2.92
C ARG A 17 43.17 51.85 1.69
N LEU A 18 42.60 51.50 0.53
CA LEU A 18 42.67 52.32 -0.67
C LEU A 18 41.95 53.66 -0.47
N ASP A 19 40.70 53.61 -0.01
CA ASP A 19 39.86 54.79 0.27
C ASP A 19 40.54 55.72 1.30
N ALA A 20 41.13 55.15 2.35
CA ALA A 20 41.89 55.88 3.36
C ALA A 20 43.19 56.50 2.82
N ALA A 21 43.91 55.79 1.94
CA ALA A 21 45.16 56.28 1.36
C ALA A 21 44.97 57.37 0.29
N THR A 22 43.78 57.46 -0.32
CA THR A 22 43.48 58.43 -1.39
C THR A 22 42.55 59.56 -0.95
N ALA A 23 42.11 59.59 0.32
CA ALA A 23 41.11 60.52 0.85
C ALA A 23 39.81 60.56 0.00
N ALA A 24 39.46 59.44 -0.64
CA ALA A 24 38.26 59.34 -1.47
C ALA A 24 37.03 59.04 -0.60
N HIS A 25 35.84 59.42 -1.07
CA HIS A 25 34.59 59.09 -0.36
C HIS A 25 34.46 57.56 -0.20
N PRO A 26 34.07 57.05 0.99
CA PRO A 26 33.93 55.63 1.24
C PRO A 26 33.06 54.94 0.19
N GLY A 27 33.60 53.93 -0.50
CA GLY A 27 32.91 53.15 -1.54
C GLY A 27 33.15 53.61 -2.98
N HIS A 28 33.86 54.70 -3.23
CA HIS A 28 34.16 55.17 -4.59
C HIS A 28 35.20 54.26 -5.30
N LEU A 29 36.16 53.70 -4.56
CA LEU A 29 37.26 52.91 -5.14
C LEU A 29 37.05 51.39 -5.05
N TRP A 30 35.90 50.95 -4.54
CA TRP A 30 35.53 49.54 -4.45
C TRP A 30 35.68 48.78 -5.78
N ARG A 31 35.25 49.39 -6.88
CA ARG A 31 35.34 48.78 -8.22
C ARG A 31 36.79 48.61 -8.70
N LEU A 32 37.67 49.52 -8.32
CA LEU A 32 39.10 49.46 -8.62
C LEU A 32 39.79 48.40 -7.75
N ALA A 33 39.48 48.38 -6.44
CA ALA A 33 39.97 47.37 -5.51
C ALA A 33 39.57 45.93 -5.92
N VAL A 34 38.33 45.74 -6.37
CA VAL A 34 37.85 44.45 -6.93
C VAL A 34 38.61 44.08 -8.21
N SER A 35 38.95 45.03 -9.09
CA SER A 35 39.69 44.71 -10.33
C SER A 35 41.15 44.37 -10.05
N THR A 36 41.83 45.11 -9.17
CA THR A 36 43.22 44.89 -8.79
C THR A 36 43.39 43.59 -7.99
N TYR A 37 42.46 43.29 -7.07
CA TYR A 37 42.46 42.03 -6.33
C TYR A 37 42.26 40.82 -7.25
N ARG A 38 41.44 40.95 -8.30
CA ARG A 38 41.22 39.91 -9.32
C ARG A 38 42.46 39.65 -10.18
N GLN A 39 43.15 40.72 -10.60
CA GLN A 39 44.39 40.61 -11.39
C GLN A 39 45.51 39.96 -10.58
N ASN A 40 45.67 40.30 -9.30
CA ASN A 40 46.75 39.76 -8.46
C ASN A 40 46.50 38.33 -7.97
N ARG A 41 45.26 37.84 -7.94
CA ARG A 41 44.90 36.48 -7.47
C ARG A 41 44.39 35.53 -8.56
N ASN A 42 44.42 35.94 -9.83
CA ASN A 42 43.99 35.10 -10.96
C ASN A 42 42.55 34.54 -10.82
N LEU A 43 41.61 35.35 -10.30
CA LEU A 43 40.24 34.90 -9.99
C LEU A 43 39.24 35.06 -11.17
N PRO A 44 38.25 34.17 -11.32
CA PRO A 44 37.31 34.13 -12.46
C PRO A 44 36.24 35.26 -12.47
N ALA A 45 35.24 35.15 -13.35
CA ALA A 45 34.28 36.20 -13.78
C ALA A 45 33.64 37.10 -12.69
N ARG A 46 33.26 38.32 -13.10
CA ARG A 46 32.89 39.44 -12.20
C ARG A 46 31.71 39.12 -11.27
N SER A 47 30.76 38.31 -11.75
CA SER A 47 29.58 37.86 -10.99
C SER A 47 29.94 36.98 -9.80
N ARG A 48 30.89 36.04 -9.95
CA ARG A 48 31.27 35.08 -8.90
C ARG A 48 31.97 35.78 -7.73
N VAL A 49 32.83 36.76 -8.03
CA VAL A 49 33.49 37.59 -7.01
C VAL A 49 32.48 38.49 -6.28
N SER A 50 31.53 39.09 -6.99
CA SER A 50 30.46 39.87 -6.35
C SER A 50 29.57 39.01 -5.44
N GLN A 51 29.30 37.77 -5.84
CA GLN A 51 28.54 36.81 -5.04
C GLN A 51 29.29 36.40 -3.77
N GLU A 52 30.57 36.02 -3.87
CA GLU A 52 31.40 35.67 -2.71
C GLU A 52 31.54 36.83 -1.72
N ILE A 53 31.66 38.07 -2.23
CA ILE A 53 31.72 39.25 -1.37
C ILE A 53 30.35 39.53 -0.72
N ALA A 54 29.25 39.45 -1.46
CA ALA A 54 27.91 39.61 -0.92
C ALA A 54 27.58 38.56 0.15
N GLU A 55 28.00 37.31 -0.04
CA GLU A 55 27.85 36.23 0.92
C GLU A 55 28.70 36.47 2.18
N ARG A 56 29.95 36.91 2.03
CA ARG A 56 30.82 37.26 3.16
C ARG A 56 30.33 38.47 3.93
N GLU A 57 29.83 39.50 3.25
CA GLU A 57 29.24 40.69 3.86
C GLU A 57 27.93 40.36 4.56
N ALA A 58 27.05 39.55 3.95
CA ALA A 58 25.84 39.06 4.58
C ALA A 58 26.15 38.21 5.82
N LEU A 59 27.15 37.31 5.74
CA LEU A 59 27.60 36.52 6.88
C LEU A 59 28.18 37.39 7.99
N ALA A 60 29.00 38.38 7.65
CA ALA A 60 29.54 39.34 8.61
C ALA A 60 28.45 40.19 9.26
N LEU A 61 27.42 40.59 8.50
CA LEU A 61 26.27 41.33 9.00
C LEU A 61 25.38 40.46 9.89
N CYS A 62 25.14 39.22 9.50
CA CYS A 62 24.39 38.26 10.32
C CYS A 62 25.15 37.90 11.61
N ARG A 63 26.47 37.72 11.56
CA ARG A 63 27.33 37.49 12.74
C ARG A 63 27.42 38.72 13.63
N LYS A 64 27.52 39.93 13.07
CA LYS A 64 27.48 41.20 13.83
C LYS A 64 26.12 41.40 14.51
N ALA A 65 25.03 41.02 13.84
CA ALA A 65 23.68 40.99 14.39
C ALA A 65 23.45 39.86 15.42
N ALA A 66 24.20 38.76 15.33
CA ALA A 66 24.10 37.60 16.23
C ALA A 66 25.05 37.66 17.45
N GLY A 67 26.13 38.45 17.37
CA GLY A 67 27.19 38.57 18.39
C GLY A 67 27.21 39.88 19.18
N SER A 68 26.18 40.72 19.06
CA SER A 68 25.90 41.80 20.02
C SER A 68 24.50 41.56 20.59
N LEU A 69 24.42 41.24 21.89
CA LEU A 69 23.15 41.05 22.58
C LEU A 69 22.49 42.41 22.93
N ALA A 70 22.52 43.37 22.01
CA ALA A 70 21.86 44.68 22.01
C ALA A 70 22.23 45.32 20.65
N ASP A 71 21.39 45.26 19.61
CA ASP A 71 20.39 46.30 19.37
C ASP A 71 19.23 45.71 18.57
N ARG A 72 18.11 45.42 19.26
CA ARG A 72 16.85 45.16 18.58
C ARG A 72 16.43 46.46 17.92
N LEU A 73 16.60 46.60 16.60
CA LEU A 73 15.65 47.26 15.69
C LEU A 73 16.06 47.16 14.22
N VAL A 74 15.47 46.19 13.55
CA VAL A 74 15.13 46.35 12.14
C VAL A 74 13.63 46.12 12.05
N LEU A 75 12.88 47.21 12.20
CA LEU A 75 11.53 47.30 11.64
C LEU A 75 11.69 47.75 10.19
N LEU A 76 11.16 46.91 9.33
CA LEU A 76 11.04 47.05 7.89
C LEU A 76 10.29 48.36 7.57
N GLY A 77 10.94 49.29 6.87
CA GLY A 77 10.33 50.53 6.39
C GLY A 77 11.36 51.65 6.11
N ASN A 78 11.16 52.41 5.03
CA ASN A 78 12.05 53.48 4.51
C ASN A 78 12.86 54.24 5.59
N THR A 79 14.18 53.99 5.63
CA THR A 79 15.10 54.35 6.73
C THR A 79 15.66 55.77 6.69
N THR A 80 15.22 56.65 5.80
CA THR A 80 15.91 57.95 5.58
C THR A 80 15.59 59.06 6.59
N ARG A 81 14.71 58.84 7.58
CA ARG A 81 14.27 59.93 8.52
C ARG A 81 14.16 59.56 10.01
N ILE A 82 14.54 58.36 10.44
CA ILE A 82 14.29 57.86 11.81
C ILE A 82 15.60 57.43 12.49
N VAL A 83 15.88 57.93 13.69
CA VAL A 83 17.05 57.59 14.54
C VAL A 83 16.57 56.88 15.82
N TRP A 84 17.15 55.73 16.15
CA TRP A 84 16.75 54.91 17.31
C TRP A 84 17.73 55.03 18.48
N HIS A 85 17.25 54.89 19.72
CA HIS A 85 18.09 54.97 20.92
C HIS A 85 17.94 53.75 21.86
N ALA A 86 19.03 53.40 22.56
CA ALA A 86 19.12 52.28 23.52
C ALA A 86 19.40 52.76 24.97
N CYS A 87 19.01 51.98 26.00
CA CYS A 87 19.14 52.33 27.43
C CYS A 87 20.55 52.04 27.98
N LEU A 88 21.21 53.05 28.55
CA LEU A 88 22.60 52.96 29.03
C LEU A 88 22.79 52.28 30.40
N LYS A 89 21.71 52.13 31.17
CA LYS A 89 21.77 51.50 32.50
C LYS A 89 21.74 49.97 32.45
N CYS A 90 21.37 49.40 31.30
CA CYS A 90 21.51 47.98 31.03
C CYS A 90 22.88 47.73 30.40
N SER A 91 23.78 47.01 31.09
CA SER A 91 25.08 46.61 30.53
C SER A 91 24.95 45.80 29.23
N ASN A 92 23.79 45.16 29.01
CA ASN A 92 23.48 44.29 27.87
C ASN A 92 22.15 44.66 27.15
N GLY A 93 21.65 45.90 27.30
CA GLY A 93 20.31 46.28 26.80
C GLY A 93 19.15 45.55 27.50
N ALA A 94 17.92 46.05 27.39
CA ALA A 94 16.72 45.33 27.83
C ALA A 94 15.75 45.14 26.66
N SER A 95 14.79 44.22 26.83
CA SER A 95 13.56 44.19 26.03
C SER A 95 12.89 45.57 26.00
N VAL A 96 12.10 45.87 24.97
CA VAL A 96 11.37 47.13 24.88
C VAL A 96 9.90 46.86 25.17
N ALA A 97 9.26 47.71 25.98
CA ALA A 97 7.83 47.63 26.29
C ALA A 97 7.17 49.02 26.15
N LEU A 98 5.86 49.05 25.91
CA LEU A 98 5.09 50.28 25.91
C LEU A 98 4.77 50.68 27.36
N HIS A 99 5.13 51.90 27.77
CA HIS A 99 4.83 52.41 29.11
C HIS A 99 3.31 52.52 29.30
N PRO A 100 2.73 51.91 30.36
CA PRO A 100 1.29 51.81 30.55
C PRO A 100 0.55 53.16 30.50
N ASP A 101 1.13 54.19 31.14
CA ASP A 101 0.47 55.50 31.27
C ASP A 101 0.83 56.52 30.17
N ARG A 102 1.89 56.27 29.40
CA ARG A 102 2.49 57.30 28.51
C ARG A 102 2.51 56.91 27.03
N GLY A 103 2.23 55.64 26.69
CA GLY A 103 2.25 55.17 25.30
C GLY A 103 3.62 55.26 24.62
N GLN A 104 4.70 55.35 25.40
CA GLN A 104 6.07 55.50 24.91
C GLN A 104 6.85 54.20 25.09
N LEU A 105 7.78 53.91 24.18
CA LEU A 105 8.64 52.73 24.29
C LEU A 105 9.75 52.96 25.33
N VAL A 106 9.79 52.10 26.34
CA VAL A 106 10.75 52.15 27.45
C VAL A 106 11.39 50.78 27.68
N CYS A 107 12.59 50.81 28.26
CA CYS A 107 13.19 49.66 28.93
C CYS A 107 12.32 49.28 30.14
N PRO A 108 11.77 48.06 30.22
CA PRO A 108 10.90 47.63 31.31
C PRO A 108 11.66 47.41 32.62
N VAL A 109 13.00 47.37 32.58
CA VAL A 109 13.85 47.17 33.76
C VAL A 109 14.21 48.49 34.44
N HIS A 110 14.44 49.55 33.66
CA HIS A 110 14.91 50.84 34.16
C HIS A 110 13.99 52.01 33.82
N GLU A 111 12.81 51.72 33.26
CA GLU A 111 11.78 52.67 32.79
C GLU A 111 12.35 53.83 31.93
N THR A 112 13.48 53.58 31.28
CA THR A 112 14.21 54.58 30.49
C THR A 112 13.80 54.46 29.03
N TRP A 113 13.62 55.59 28.34
CA TRP A 113 13.16 55.61 26.95
C TRP A 113 14.13 54.88 25.99
N THR A 114 13.56 54.05 25.13
CA THR A 114 14.26 53.30 24.07
C THR A 114 13.35 53.24 22.85
N GLY A 115 13.53 54.14 21.88
CA GLY A 115 12.52 54.37 20.83
C GLY A 115 13.03 55.07 19.56
N PRO A 116 12.18 55.17 18.51
CA PRO A 116 12.50 55.92 17.30
C PRO A 116 12.28 57.41 17.55
N THR A 117 13.16 58.25 17.00
CA THR A 117 12.99 59.70 16.94
C THR A 117 13.14 60.16 15.51
N LEU A 118 12.23 61.03 15.06
CA LEU A 118 12.32 61.65 13.74
C LEU A 118 13.46 62.68 13.74
N LEU A 119 14.34 62.61 12.75
CA LEU A 119 15.29 63.70 12.48
C LEU A 119 14.47 64.96 12.15
N LYS A 120 14.72 66.05 12.89
CA LYS A 120 14.04 67.34 12.70
C LYS A 120 13.96 67.69 11.21
N GLY A 121 12.76 67.63 10.63
CA GLY A 121 12.44 68.39 9.44
C GLY A 121 12.47 69.89 9.76
N ARG A 122 12.61 70.74 8.75
CA ARG A 122 12.75 72.22 8.88
C ARG A 122 11.62 72.94 9.64
N ASN A 123 10.59 72.25 10.11
CA ASN A 123 9.50 72.83 10.90
C ASN A 123 9.61 72.37 12.36
N ALA A 124 9.55 73.33 13.29
CA ALA A 124 9.43 73.03 14.71
C ALA A 124 8.18 72.15 14.94
N PRO A 125 8.26 71.11 15.79
CA PRO A 125 7.09 70.31 16.10
C PRO A 125 6.02 71.19 16.78
N PRO A 126 4.72 70.88 16.62
CA PRO A 126 3.65 71.61 17.28
C PRO A 126 3.89 71.67 18.80
N PRO A 127 3.49 72.76 19.49
CA PRO A 127 3.79 73.00 20.91
C PRO A 127 3.25 71.94 21.89
N TRP A 128 2.37 71.04 21.43
CA TRP A 128 1.83 69.92 22.20
C TRP A 128 2.63 68.62 22.03
N VAL A 129 3.65 68.58 21.17
CA VAL A 129 4.59 67.45 21.08
C VAL A 129 5.62 67.60 22.18
N VAL A 130 5.45 66.80 23.23
CA VAL A 130 6.38 66.74 24.37
C VAL A 130 7.76 66.30 23.86
N PRO A 131 8.84 67.09 24.04
CA PRO A 131 10.18 66.67 23.68
C PRO A 131 10.59 65.43 24.51
N PRO A 132 11.40 64.50 23.98
CA PRO A 132 11.81 63.31 24.72
C PRO A 132 12.46 63.71 26.05
N PRO A 133 12.21 62.99 27.15
CA PRO A 133 12.84 63.26 28.45
C PRO A 133 14.36 63.26 28.29
N ALA A 134 15.02 64.21 28.93
CA ALA A 134 16.42 64.58 28.73
C ALA A 134 17.35 63.40 28.36
N GLN A 135 18.14 63.63 27.31
CA GLN A 135 19.16 62.78 26.64
C GLN A 135 20.22 62.11 27.55
N GLN A 136 20.08 62.12 28.86
CA GLN A 136 21.17 61.75 29.76
C GLN A 136 21.45 60.24 29.82
N HIS A 137 20.51 59.35 29.43
CA HIS A 137 20.67 57.91 29.64
C HIS A 137 20.36 57.01 28.42
N SER A 138 20.42 57.53 27.18
CA SER A 138 20.24 56.71 25.96
C SER A 138 21.19 57.09 24.81
N LEU A 139 21.81 56.11 24.13
CA LEU A 139 22.70 56.34 22.96
C LEU A 139 21.99 56.00 21.64
N PRO A 140 22.22 56.78 20.56
CA PRO A 140 21.72 56.45 19.23
C PRO A 140 22.41 55.19 18.66
N VAL A 141 21.64 54.34 17.98
CA VAL A 141 22.17 53.18 17.23
C VAL A 141 23.03 53.68 16.06
N ASP A 142 24.18 53.04 15.87
CA ASP A 142 25.18 53.44 14.89
C ASP A 142 24.59 53.50 13.46
N LYS A 143 24.79 54.64 12.80
CA LYS A 143 24.29 54.93 11.45
C LYS A 143 24.82 53.92 10.43
N ASP A 144 26.02 53.38 10.62
CA ASP A 144 26.63 52.40 9.74
C ASP A 144 25.91 51.05 9.80
N ILE A 145 25.31 50.72 10.95
CA ILE A 145 24.51 49.49 11.14
C ILE A 145 23.15 49.63 10.44
N VAL A 146 22.51 50.79 10.55
CA VAL A 146 21.23 51.10 9.89
C VAL A 146 21.40 51.18 8.37
N GLU A 147 22.50 51.77 7.89
CA GLU A 147 22.82 51.81 6.45
C GLU A 147 23.18 50.43 5.91
N ALA A 148 23.89 49.58 6.66
CA ALA A 148 24.22 48.23 6.22
C ALA A 148 22.98 47.32 6.09
N ALA A 149 22.03 47.41 7.01
CA ALA A 149 20.73 46.73 6.90
C ALA A 149 19.93 47.24 5.68
N GLY A 150 19.95 48.55 5.43
CA GLY A 150 19.37 49.16 4.25
C GLY A 150 20.04 48.74 2.93
N ARG A 151 21.35 48.51 2.91
CA ARG A 151 22.11 48.00 1.74
C ARG A 151 21.78 46.54 1.42
N ILE A 152 21.55 45.69 2.43
CA ILE A 152 21.07 44.31 2.22
C ILE A 152 19.68 44.31 1.55
N GLN A 153 18.80 45.24 1.94
CA GLN A 153 17.43 45.31 1.43
C GLN A 153 17.32 46.03 0.08
N SER A 154 18.14 47.05 -0.18
CA SER A 154 18.11 47.86 -1.42
C SER A 154 18.99 47.30 -2.55
N SER A 155 19.83 46.30 -2.26
CA SER A 155 20.51 45.48 -3.24
C SER A 155 19.48 44.68 -4.06
N ILE A 156 19.05 45.27 -5.17
CA ILE A 156 18.45 44.54 -6.29
C ILE A 156 19.41 43.37 -6.61
N THR A 157 18.88 42.16 -6.46
CA THR A 157 19.53 40.84 -6.45
C THR A 157 20.35 40.49 -5.22
N LEU A 158 19.68 40.32 -4.07
CA LEU A 158 20.12 39.28 -3.11
C LEU A 158 20.36 37.99 -3.90
N THR A 159 21.49 37.32 -3.66
CA THR A 159 21.80 36.07 -4.35
C THR A 159 20.69 35.05 -4.04
N PRO A 160 20.35 34.15 -4.98
CA PRO A 160 19.30 33.14 -4.76
C PRO A 160 19.51 32.33 -3.48
N ILE A 161 20.77 32.09 -3.10
CA ILE A 161 21.14 31.41 -1.86
C ILE A 161 20.79 32.20 -0.61
N ILE A 162 21.08 33.51 -0.55
CA ILE A 162 20.75 34.34 0.61
C ILE A 162 19.24 34.43 0.79
N THR A 163 18.51 34.61 -0.32
CA THR A 163 17.04 34.66 -0.30
C THR A 163 16.45 33.35 0.24
N GLU A 164 16.96 32.20 -0.22
CA GLU A 164 16.51 30.90 0.28
C GLU A 164 16.89 30.69 1.75
N VAL A 165 18.10 31.05 2.18
CA VAL A 165 18.53 30.90 3.58
C VAL A 165 17.66 31.71 4.53
N LEU A 166 17.33 32.96 4.19
CA LEU A 166 16.44 33.79 5.01
C LEU A 166 15.03 33.19 5.12
N ARG A 167 14.51 32.68 4.00
CA ARG A 167 13.22 31.95 3.93
C ARG A 167 13.22 30.73 4.84
N ARG A 168 14.32 29.97 4.81
CA ARG A 168 14.55 28.74 5.59
C ARG A 168 14.68 29.02 7.08
N ALA A 169 15.36 30.09 7.44
CA ALA A 169 15.45 30.55 8.82
C ALA A 169 14.10 31.01 9.37
N ALA A 170 13.32 31.78 8.59
CA ALA A 170 11.96 32.17 8.96
C ALA A 170 11.03 30.97 9.17
N SER A 171 11.16 29.93 8.33
CA SER A 171 10.45 28.67 8.56
C SER A 171 10.93 27.94 9.81
N ALA A 172 12.23 27.86 10.08
CA ALA A 172 12.78 27.22 11.28
C ALA A 172 12.29 27.88 12.58
N VAL A 173 12.25 29.22 12.60
CA VAL A 173 11.98 29.99 13.83
C VAL A 173 10.49 30.20 14.06
N ARG A 174 9.71 30.40 13.00
CA ARG A 174 8.29 30.80 13.11
C ARG A 174 7.31 29.96 12.33
N ASN A 175 7.76 28.92 11.63
CA ASN A 175 6.94 28.15 10.68
C ASN A 175 6.30 29.03 9.59
N ASP A 176 6.95 30.14 9.22
CA ASP A 176 6.46 31.13 8.24
C ASP A 176 7.56 31.45 7.24
N GLY A 177 7.86 30.48 6.37
CA GLY A 177 8.93 30.63 5.38
C GLY A 177 8.59 31.65 4.29
N ASP A 178 7.32 31.84 3.96
CA ASP A 178 6.92 32.76 2.90
C ASP A 178 6.71 34.21 3.39
N GLY A 179 6.71 34.43 4.71
CA GLY A 179 6.72 35.75 5.33
C GLY A 179 8.05 36.49 5.19
N GLU A 180 8.01 37.80 5.44
CA GLU A 180 9.21 38.64 5.42
C GLU A 180 10.19 38.23 6.54
N PRO A 181 11.51 38.08 6.25
CA PRO A 181 12.51 37.78 7.27
C PRO A 181 12.53 38.84 8.38
N LYS A 182 12.50 38.41 9.64
CA LYS A 182 12.56 39.28 10.82
C LYS A 182 13.93 39.15 11.49
N PRO A 183 14.32 40.11 12.35
CA PRO A 183 15.60 40.06 13.07
C PRO A 183 15.84 38.75 13.84
N ALA A 184 14.77 38.14 14.36
CA ALA A 184 14.84 36.86 15.06
C ALA A 184 15.27 35.67 14.18
N ASP A 185 15.17 35.78 12.85
CA ASP A 185 15.60 34.74 11.91
C ASP A 185 17.09 34.81 11.59
N LEU A 186 17.70 35.98 11.75
CA LEU A 186 19.06 36.26 11.27
C LEU A 186 20.13 35.39 11.93
N PRO A 187 20.09 35.10 13.24
CA PRO A 187 21.05 34.17 13.85
C PRO A 187 20.98 32.76 13.24
N THR A 188 19.76 32.25 13.02
CA THR A 188 19.54 30.96 12.35
C THR A 188 19.97 31.01 10.89
N ALA A 189 19.71 32.12 10.19
CA ALA A 189 20.15 32.34 8.82
C ALA A 189 21.68 32.36 8.70
N ALA A 190 22.38 32.99 9.66
CA ALA A 190 23.83 33.00 9.75
C ALA A 190 24.38 31.58 9.89
N ALA A 191 23.83 30.82 10.84
CA ALA A 191 24.24 29.46 11.12
C ALA A 191 24.00 28.53 9.92
N ILE A 192 22.84 28.65 9.26
CA ILE A 192 22.53 27.92 8.03
C ILE A 192 23.53 28.28 6.93
N LEU A 193 23.74 29.57 6.65
CA LEU A 193 24.64 30.02 5.58
C LEU A 193 26.07 29.53 5.80
N GLU A 194 26.58 29.68 7.02
CA GLU A 194 27.90 29.19 7.42
C GLU A 194 28.03 27.68 7.24
N THR A 195 26.97 26.94 7.59
CA THR A 195 26.98 25.48 7.47
C THR A 195 26.92 25.01 6.02
N ILE A 196 26.00 25.54 5.21
CA ILE A 196 25.82 25.05 3.84
C ILE A 196 26.99 25.45 2.92
N THR A 197 27.71 26.52 3.25
CA THR A 197 28.91 26.94 2.50
C THR A 197 30.20 26.30 3.01
N ASP A 198 30.13 25.52 4.09
CA ASP A 198 31.27 24.79 4.61
C ASP A 198 31.69 23.67 3.66
N SER A 199 32.98 23.66 3.30
CA SER A 199 33.47 22.71 2.30
C SER A 199 33.39 21.26 2.77
N ALA A 200 33.60 20.98 4.07
CA ALA A 200 33.50 19.63 4.62
C ALA A 200 32.05 19.13 4.61
N VAL A 201 31.08 20.03 4.86
CA VAL A 201 29.65 19.73 4.75
C VAL A 201 29.26 19.39 3.31
N ILE A 202 29.67 20.20 2.34
CA ILE A 202 29.38 19.95 0.92
C ILE A 202 29.97 18.60 0.49
N HIS A 203 31.22 18.32 0.86
CA HIS A 203 31.84 17.02 0.59
C HIS A 203 31.09 15.85 1.24
N ALA A 204 30.67 15.99 2.50
CA ALA A 204 29.94 14.94 3.20
C ALA A 204 28.57 14.64 2.56
N VAL A 205 27.91 15.65 1.99
CA VAL A 205 26.60 15.50 1.30
C VAL A 205 26.76 14.89 -0.10
N CYS A 206 27.85 15.20 -0.79
CA CYS A 206 28.13 14.67 -2.13
C CYS A 206 28.77 13.27 -2.13
N ASP A 207 29.30 12.81 -0.99
CA ASP A 207 29.97 11.51 -0.85
C ASP A 207 28.99 10.33 -0.89
N PHE A 208 29.02 9.57 -1.99
CA PHE A 208 28.14 8.42 -2.23
C PHE A 208 28.40 7.22 -1.32
N SER A 209 29.60 7.13 -0.73
CA SER A 209 29.95 6.06 0.21
C SER A 209 29.40 6.32 1.61
N ARG A 210 28.98 7.56 1.89
CA ARG A 210 28.51 8.00 3.20
C ARG A 210 26.98 7.88 3.31
N PRO A 211 26.46 7.22 4.35
CA PRO A 211 25.02 7.23 4.62
C PRO A 211 24.51 8.66 4.88
N TYR A 212 23.31 8.99 4.39
CA TYR A 212 22.70 10.31 4.64
C TYR A 212 22.54 10.64 6.12
N SER A 213 22.34 9.64 6.98
CA SER A 213 22.27 9.83 8.43
C SER A 213 23.60 10.36 9.00
N ASP A 214 24.74 9.97 8.44
CA ASP A 214 26.06 10.44 8.86
C ASP A 214 26.41 11.80 8.23
N ALA A 215 26.00 12.03 6.99
CA ALA A 215 26.08 13.37 6.38
C ALA A 215 25.21 14.39 7.16
N TYR A 216 24.03 13.99 7.60
CA TYR A 216 23.16 14.81 8.45
C TYR A 216 23.83 15.13 9.80
N LYS A 217 24.53 14.16 10.42
CA LYS A 217 25.32 14.42 11.65
C LYS A 217 26.41 15.47 11.41
N ALA A 218 27.08 15.46 10.25
CA ALA A 218 28.07 16.49 9.91
C ALA A 218 27.44 17.89 9.80
N VAL A 219 26.26 17.99 9.17
CA VAL A 219 25.47 19.23 9.13
C VAL A 219 25.05 19.67 10.52
N ALA A 220 24.54 18.76 11.34
CA ALA A 220 24.13 19.05 12.71
C ALA A 220 25.29 19.55 13.58
N HIS A 221 26.46 18.92 13.46
CA HIS A 221 27.68 19.34 14.14
C HIS A 221 28.09 20.75 13.72
N ARG A 222 28.14 21.05 12.42
CA ARG A 222 28.53 22.37 11.93
C ARG A 222 27.51 23.46 12.29
N MET A 223 26.22 23.15 12.26
CA MET A 223 25.16 24.05 12.75
C MET A 223 25.34 24.38 14.24
N HIS A 224 25.74 23.39 15.05
CA HIS A 224 26.01 23.62 16.47
C HIS A 224 27.20 24.55 16.68
N GLU A 225 28.30 24.33 15.96
CA GLU A 225 29.48 25.22 16.00
C GLU A 225 29.16 26.64 15.52
N ALA A 226 28.30 26.77 14.51
CA ALA A 226 27.86 28.06 14.00
C ALA A 226 26.84 28.78 14.93
N GLY A 227 26.53 28.22 16.10
CA GLY A 227 25.67 28.85 17.10
C GLY A 227 24.18 28.83 16.76
N ASN A 228 23.70 27.79 16.06
CA ASN A 228 22.29 27.65 15.67
C ASN A 228 21.29 27.73 16.86
N PRO A 229 20.44 28.78 16.93
CA PRO A 229 19.46 28.92 18.01
C PRO A 229 18.15 28.19 17.76
N ALA A 230 17.88 27.73 16.54
CA ALA A 230 16.64 27.03 16.18
C ALA A 230 16.71 25.51 16.39
N SER A 231 17.77 25.00 17.03
CA SER A 231 17.96 23.57 17.34
C SER A 231 17.71 22.69 16.10
N ASP A 232 16.98 21.58 16.25
CA ASP A 232 16.69 20.61 15.18
C ASP A 232 15.97 21.23 13.97
N ALA A 233 15.13 22.26 14.17
CA ALA A 233 14.45 22.94 13.07
C ALA A 233 15.43 23.71 12.16
N GLY A 234 16.46 24.34 12.74
CA GLY A 234 17.52 24.97 11.96
C GLY A 234 18.33 23.96 11.14
N ILE A 235 18.69 22.83 11.76
CA ILE A 235 19.45 21.75 11.12
C ILE A 235 18.66 21.17 9.94
N ASP A 236 17.38 20.87 10.15
CA ASP A 236 16.50 20.36 9.09
C ASP A 236 16.38 21.31 7.91
N GLN A 237 16.33 22.63 8.16
CA GLN A 237 16.25 23.61 7.09
C GLN A 237 17.57 23.76 6.32
N ALA A 238 18.74 23.67 6.97
CA ALA A 238 20.03 23.57 6.30
C ALA A 238 20.11 22.30 5.42
N TRP A 239 19.67 21.17 5.96
CA TRP A 239 19.59 19.89 5.24
C TRP A 239 18.71 19.98 3.98
N LEU A 240 17.55 20.62 4.07
CA LEU A 240 16.64 20.80 2.93
C LEU A 240 17.23 21.65 1.81
N ILE A 241 18.07 22.64 2.12
CA ILE A 241 18.81 23.40 1.09
C ILE A 241 19.80 22.46 0.37
N LEU A 242 20.60 21.72 1.14
CA LEU A 242 21.64 20.83 0.64
C LEU A 242 21.10 19.63 -0.17
N ARG A 243 19.82 19.29 -0.02
CA ARG A 243 19.18 18.22 -0.80
C ARG A 243 19.29 18.41 -2.30
N TRP A 244 19.15 19.65 -2.77
CA TRP A 244 19.28 19.95 -4.20
C TRP A 244 20.70 19.68 -4.69
N THR A 245 21.70 20.01 -3.86
CA THR A 245 23.11 19.71 -4.12
C THR A 245 23.36 18.20 -4.14
N ALA A 246 22.77 17.45 -3.20
CA ALA A 246 22.84 15.98 -3.19
C ALA A 246 22.24 15.35 -4.45
N ALA A 247 21.03 15.78 -4.86
CA ALA A 247 20.37 15.29 -6.07
C ALA A 247 21.19 15.64 -7.33
N ALA A 248 21.73 16.86 -7.40
CA ALA A 248 22.61 17.25 -8.49
C ALA A 248 23.89 16.42 -8.56
N ALA A 249 24.50 16.11 -7.40
CA ALA A 249 25.69 15.25 -7.33
C ALA A 249 25.38 13.87 -7.92
N ARG A 250 24.25 13.26 -7.51
CA ARG A 250 23.84 11.93 -8.00
C ARG A 250 23.52 11.93 -9.49
N CYS A 251 22.87 12.98 -9.99
CA CYS A 251 22.61 13.11 -11.42
C CYS A 251 23.88 13.32 -12.25
N ARG A 252 24.86 14.09 -11.73
CA ARG A 252 26.08 14.43 -12.46
C ARG A 252 27.16 13.34 -12.37
N PHE A 253 27.30 12.72 -11.20
CA PHE A 253 28.42 11.81 -10.89
C PHE A 253 27.96 10.39 -10.51
N GLY A 254 26.74 10.23 -9.98
CA GLY A 254 26.22 8.94 -9.51
C GLY A 254 25.48 8.12 -10.58
N GLY A 255 25.25 8.68 -11.77
CA GLY A 255 24.52 8.02 -12.85
C GLY A 255 23.00 7.96 -12.65
N GLU A 256 22.45 8.73 -11.69
CA GLU A 256 21.00 8.86 -11.56
C GLU A 256 20.39 9.78 -12.60
N TRP A 257 19.13 9.54 -12.94
CA TRP A 257 18.46 10.22 -14.04
C TRP A 257 17.46 11.24 -13.53
N ASN A 258 17.26 12.29 -14.32
CA ASN A 258 16.26 13.31 -14.03
C ASN A 258 15.60 13.82 -15.32
N THR A 259 14.37 14.32 -15.21
CA THR A 259 13.76 14.97 -16.38
C THR A 259 14.34 16.34 -16.65
N GLU A 260 14.85 17.00 -15.61
CA GLU A 260 15.50 18.30 -15.66
C GLU A 260 16.67 18.34 -14.70
N ASP A 261 17.65 19.20 -14.96
CA ASP A 261 18.75 19.47 -14.03
C ASP A 261 18.18 20.02 -12.70
N PRO A 262 18.52 19.41 -11.54
CA PRO A 262 18.16 19.92 -10.22
C PRO A 262 18.56 21.39 -9.97
N ARG A 263 19.57 21.93 -10.67
CA ARG A 263 20.03 23.33 -10.54
C ARG A 263 20.15 23.77 -9.07
N PRO A 264 21.10 23.18 -8.31
CA PRO A 264 21.24 23.50 -6.91
C PRO A 264 21.73 24.94 -6.71
N LEU A 265 21.46 25.49 -5.53
CA LEU A 265 21.99 26.81 -5.14
C LEU A 265 23.50 26.75 -4.88
N LEU A 266 23.99 25.57 -4.48
CA LEU A 266 25.39 25.26 -4.26
C LEU A 266 25.77 24.12 -5.19
N ASP A 267 26.78 24.35 -6.04
CA ASP A 267 27.23 23.32 -6.96
C ASP A 267 27.82 22.12 -6.20
N PRO A 268 27.48 20.88 -6.61
CA PRO A 268 28.04 19.69 -6.01
C PRO A 268 29.52 19.58 -6.36
N VAL A 269 30.28 18.95 -5.46
CA VAL A 269 31.68 18.60 -5.70
C VAL A 269 31.74 17.12 -6.06
N GLU A 270 32.64 16.77 -6.98
CA GLU A 270 32.87 15.39 -7.37
C GLU A 270 33.32 14.57 -6.16
N ALA A 271 32.62 13.47 -5.89
CA ALA A 271 33.02 12.54 -4.84
C ALA A 271 34.28 11.79 -5.30
N GLN A 272 35.23 11.58 -4.39
CA GLN A 272 36.39 10.74 -4.70
C GLN A 272 35.89 9.35 -5.09
N ALA A 273 36.19 8.94 -6.32
CA ALA A 273 35.75 7.66 -6.87
C ALA A 273 36.33 6.52 -6.03
N SER A 274 35.51 5.92 -5.19
CA SER A 274 35.78 4.62 -4.61
C SER A 274 34.78 3.62 -5.21
N ALA A 275 35.23 2.39 -5.45
CA ALA A 275 34.35 1.28 -5.78
C ALA A 275 33.48 0.97 -4.54
N GLY A 276 32.44 1.78 -4.35
CA GLY A 276 31.58 1.77 -3.17
C GLY A 276 30.33 0.89 -3.36
N PRO A 277 29.57 0.68 -2.27
CA PRO A 277 28.27 0.03 -2.32
C PRO A 277 27.29 0.76 -3.26
N PRO A 278 26.20 0.10 -3.70
CA PRO A 278 25.17 0.76 -4.49
C PRO A 278 24.66 2.02 -3.79
N LEU A 279 24.33 3.04 -4.58
CA LEU A 279 23.83 4.31 -4.07
C LEU A 279 22.66 4.09 -3.10
N GLN A 280 22.76 4.67 -1.90
CA GLN A 280 21.64 4.68 -0.96
C GLN A 280 20.39 5.29 -1.61
N PRO A 281 19.18 4.73 -1.43
CA PRO A 281 17.95 5.29 -2.00
C PRO A 281 17.72 6.75 -1.58
N PHE A 282 17.37 7.62 -2.51
CA PHE A 282 17.32 9.07 -2.24
C PHE A 282 16.23 9.46 -1.23
N HIS A 283 15.12 8.74 -1.14
CA HIS A 283 14.07 9.02 -0.15
C HIS A 283 14.55 8.99 1.29
N THR A 284 15.59 8.21 1.59
CA THR A 284 16.18 8.15 2.94
C THR A 284 16.84 9.47 3.39
N PHE A 285 17.12 10.38 2.45
CA PHE A 285 17.50 11.76 2.76
C PHE A 285 16.44 12.43 3.66
N MET A 286 15.17 12.17 3.39
CA MET A 286 14.05 12.77 4.11
C MET A 286 13.83 12.14 5.49
N ASP A 287 14.27 10.90 5.69
CA ASP A 287 14.12 10.18 6.98
C ASP A 287 14.96 10.81 8.09
N CYS A 288 16.02 11.54 7.72
CA CYS A 288 16.92 12.24 8.64
C CYS A 288 16.26 13.45 9.32
N LEU A 289 15.17 13.98 8.74
CA LEU A 289 14.52 15.19 9.24
C LEU A 289 13.78 14.92 10.55
N ARG A 290 14.10 15.69 11.59
CA ARG A 290 13.50 15.53 12.92
C ARG A 290 12.14 16.20 13.05
N THR A 291 11.90 17.25 12.27
CA THR A 291 10.62 17.95 12.13
C THR A 291 9.64 17.23 11.19
N ARG A 292 9.86 15.95 10.89
CA ARG A 292 9.06 15.20 9.90
C ARG A 292 7.59 14.99 10.25
N HIS A 293 7.20 15.30 11.48
CA HIS A 293 5.84 15.12 11.98
C HIS A 293 4.94 16.35 11.79
N ARG A 294 5.48 17.46 11.27
CA ARG A 294 4.65 18.61 10.85
C ARG A 294 3.88 18.24 9.59
N ASP A 295 2.58 18.52 9.59
CA ASP A 295 1.66 18.18 8.51
C ASP A 295 0.85 19.40 8.08
N ASP A 296 1.59 20.49 7.81
CA ASP A 296 1.05 21.76 7.37
C ASP A 296 1.54 22.11 5.95
N HIS A 297 0.77 22.91 5.22
CA HIS A 297 1.10 23.28 3.84
C HIS A 297 2.48 23.96 3.72
N GLN A 298 2.87 24.76 4.72
CA GLN A 298 4.15 25.46 4.71
C GLN A 298 5.31 24.48 4.82
N TRP A 299 5.21 23.48 5.69
CA TRP A 299 6.18 22.41 5.81
C TRP A 299 6.34 21.63 4.49
N TRP A 300 5.25 21.41 3.77
CA TRP A 300 5.28 20.76 2.47
C TRP A 300 6.05 21.59 1.42
N GLU A 301 5.71 22.89 1.33
CA GLU A 301 6.37 23.83 0.42
C GLU A 301 7.87 23.95 0.75
N ASP A 302 8.21 23.99 2.04
CA ASP A 302 9.58 23.98 2.49
C ASP A 302 10.27 22.69 2.07
N ARG A 303 9.61 21.55 2.16
CA ARG A 303 10.25 20.30 1.81
C ARG A 303 10.52 20.20 0.35
N TYR A 304 9.60 20.48 -0.56
CA TYR A 304 9.80 20.03 -1.95
C TYR A 304 10.09 21.15 -2.95
N ARG A 305 9.78 22.41 -2.62
CA ARG A 305 9.91 23.54 -3.55
C ARG A 305 11.29 24.20 -3.50
N GLN A 306 11.78 24.60 -4.68
CA GLN A 306 12.84 25.61 -4.83
C GLN A 306 12.32 26.78 -5.66
N ARG A 307 12.48 27.99 -5.12
CA ARG A 307 12.10 29.24 -5.80
C ARG A 307 13.19 29.65 -6.79
N GLY A 308 12.75 30.21 -7.91
CA GLY A 308 13.62 30.75 -8.95
C GLY A 308 12.76 31.42 -10.03
N VAL A 309 13.35 31.76 -11.18
CA VAL A 309 12.60 32.28 -12.34
C VAL A 309 11.46 31.33 -12.73
N THR A 310 11.73 30.03 -12.64
CA THR A 310 10.73 28.97 -12.71
C THR A 310 10.80 28.15 -11.42
N THR A 311 9.65 28.03 -10.74
CA THR A 311 9.54 27.21 -9.53
C THR A 311 9.68 25.73 -9.90
N ARG A 312 10.51 25.02 -9.14
CA ARG A 312 10.76 23.58 -9.32
C ARG A 312 10.45 22.83 -8.04
N TYR A 313 10.16 21.54 -8.20
CA TYR A 313 9.90 20.62 -7.12
C TYR A 313 10.79 19.40 -7.23
N LEU A 314 11.40 18.97 -6.14
CA LEU A 314 12.14 17.72 -6.06
C LEU A 314 11.26 16.68 -5.37
N CYS A 315 11.02 15.51 -5.96
CA CYS A 315 10.29 14.43 -5.29
C CYS A 315 11.16 13.73 -4.23
N PRO A 316 10.58 12.86 -3.38
CA PRO A 316 11.35 12.07 -2.41
C PRO A 316 12.45 11.22 -3.03
N GLU A 317 12.31 10.78 -4.28
CA GLU A 317 13.35 10.02 -5.01
C GLU A 317 14.37 10.93 -5.73
N GLY A 318 14.33 12.25 -5.56
CA GLY A 318 15.33 13.15 -6.14
C GLY A 318 15.03 13.61 -7.57
N HIS A 319 13.88 13.22 -8.13
CA HIS A 319 13.46 13.67 -9.46
C HIS A 319 12.85 15.08 -9.43
N VAL A 320 13.25 15.92 -10.37
CA VAL A 320 12.77 17.27 -10.60
C VAL A 320 11.48 17.24 -11.40
N SER A 321 10.52 18.08 -10.97
CA SER A 321 9.27 18.36 -11.66
C SER A 321 9.00 19.87 -11.68
N ARG A 322 8.46 20.37 -12.78
CA ARG A 322 7.91 21.74 -12.87
C ARG A 322 6.44 21.83 -12.46
N ARG A 323 5.76 20.68 -12.34
CA ARG A 323 4.35 20.66 -11.98
C ARG A 323 4.21 20.70 -10.48
N HIS A 324 3.42 21.66 -9.99
CA HIS A 324 2.97 21.66 -8.61
C HIS A 324 2.18 20.35 -8.37
N PRO A 325 2.54 19.56 -7.35
CA PRO A 325 1.85 18.32 -6.98
C PRO A 325 0.42 18.56 -6.54
N PRO A 326 -0.50 17.63 -6.83
CA PRO A 326 -1.91 17.80 -6.47
C PRO A 326 -2.08 17.89 -4.94
N LYS A 327 -3.03 18.71 -4.48
CA LYS A 327 -3.33 18.90 -3.05
C LYS A 327 -3.61 17.60 -2.28
N ASN A 328 -4.02 16.50 -2.92
CA ASN A 328 -4.27 15.25 -2.20
C ASN A 328 -2.98 14.43 -1.95
N SER A 329 -1.82 14.94 -2.37
CA SER A 329 -0.50 14.31 -2.16
C SER A 329 0.18 14.72 -0.86
N PHE A 330 -0.47 15.51 0.00
CA PHE A 330 0.10 15.97 1.27
C PHE A 330 0.44 14.82 2.23
N HIS A 331 -0.18 13.64 2.09
CA HIS A 331 0.05 12.47 2.96
C HIS A 331 0.31 11.16 2.18
N GLY A 332 0.64 11.23 0.88
CA GLY A 332 0.75 10.04 0.00
C GLY A 332 1.79 10.20 -1.11
N PRO A 333 2.20 9.10 -1.77
CA PRO A 333 3.42 9.06 -2.56
C PRO A 333 3.37 10.06 -3.73
N TYR A 334 4.43 10.86 -3.81
CA TYR A 334 4.71 11.87 -4.83
C TYR A 334 4.76 11.30 -6.27
N ASP A 335 4.60 9.98 -6.39
CA ASP A 335 4.52 9.21 -7.62
C ASP A 335 3.61 9.89 -8.65
N SER A 336 2.46 10.42 -8.24
CA SER A 336 1.48 11.01 -9.17
C SER A 336 1.93 12.31 -9.88
N ALA A 337 2.85 13.09 -9.28
CA ALA A 337 3.32 14.36 -9.83
C ALA A 337 4.67 14.23 -10.54
N CYS A 338 5.52 13.29 -10.09
CA CYS A 338 6.78 12.98 -10.74
C CYS A 338 6.55 12.08 -11.96
N SER A 339 6.93 12.52 -13.15
CA SER A 339 6.75 11.75 -14.39
C SER A 339 7.56 10.46 -14.41
N ILE A 340 8.69 10.41 -13.70
CA ILE A 340 9.53 9.21 -13.57
C ILE A 340 8.92 8.24 -12.56
N CYS A 341 8.60 8.68 -11.35
CA CYS A 341 8.02 7.81 -10.32
C CYS A 341 6.63 7.26 -10.71
N SER A 342 5.78 8.05 -11.39
CA SER A 342 4.50 7.53 -11.94
C SER A 342 4.67 6.61 -13.15
N GLY A 343 5.87 6.47 -13.71
CA GLY A 343 6.09 5.72 -14.94
C GLY A 343 5.50 6.36 -16.20
N ARG A 344 5.09 7.64 -16.15
CA ARG A 344 4.68 8.41 -17.33
C ARG A 344 5.84 8.64 -18.30
N LYS A 345 7.06 8.76 -17.77
CA LYS A 345 8.31 8.79 -18.54
C LYS A 345 9.16 7.59 -18.12
N VAL A 346 9.54 6.79 -19.11
CA VAL A 346 10.31 5.56 -18.94
C VAL A 346 11.79 5.85 -19.16
N PHE A 347 12.63 5.29 -18.29
CA PHE A 347 14.07 5.32 -18.34
C PHE A 347 14.60 3.90 -18.13
N PRO A 348 15.35 3.34 -19.10
CA PRO A 348 16.08 2.08 -18.92
C PRO A 348 17.04 2.17 -17.73
N GLY A 349 17.13 1.10 -16.92
CA GLY A 349 17.94 1.04 -15.71
C GLY A 349 17.24 1.53 -14.44
N TYR A 350 15.95 1.92 -14.51
CA TYR A 350 15.21 2.43 -13.34
C TYR A 350 13.73 2.00 -13.30
N ASN A 351 12.95 2.34 -14.32
CA ASN A 351 11.50 2.13 -14.31
C ASN A 351 10.96 1.55 -15.62
N SER A 352 11.83 1.05 -16.49
CA SER A 352 11.38 0.23 -17.62
C SER A 352 10.79 -1.09 -17.12
N LEU A 353 10.03 -1.76 -17.99
CA LEU A 353 9.51 -3.08 -17.72
C LEU A 353 10.64 -4.07 -17.45
N ALA A 354 11.75 -3.96 -18.19
CA ALA A 354 12.95 -4.77 -17.99
C ALA A 354 13.52 -4.62 -16.56
N ASP A 355 13.50 -3.41 -16.01
CA ASP A 355 14.02 -3.13 -14.66
C ASP A 355 13.07 -3.62 -13.56
N ARG A 356 11.76 -3.44 -13.78
CA ARG A 356 10.73 -3.74 -12.77
C ARG A 356 10.33 -5.20 -12.73
N VAL A 357 10.44 -5.89 -13.87
CA VAL A 357 9.97 -7.27 -14.06
C VAL A 357 11.00 -8.05 -14.88
N PRO A 358 12.24 -8.23 -14.37
CA PRO A 358 13.34 -8.81 -15.14
C PRO A 358 13.09 -10.26 -15.58
N TRP A 359 12.33 -11.03 -14.79
CA TRP A 359 11.97 -12.41 -15.14
C TRP A 359 11.10 -12.52 -16.39
N LEU A 360 10.42 -11.44 -16.80
CA LEU A 360 9.58 -11.44 -17.99
C LEU A 360 10.42 -11.35 -19.28
N LEU A 361 11.70 -10.98 -19.16
CA LEU A 361 12.65 -10.93 -20.28
C LEU A 361 12.99 -12.33 -20.82
N ASP A 362 12.87 -13.37 -19.99
CA ASP A 362 13.08 -14.76 -20.42
C ASP A 362 12.05 -15.21 -21.47
N GLU A 363 10.89 -14.55 -21.50
CA GLU A 363 9.82 -14.81 -22.47
C GLU A 363 9.78 -13.75 -23.60
N TRP A 364 10.73 -12.83 -23.68
CA TRP A 364 10.78 -11.80 -24.73
C TRP A 364 11.43 -12.34 -26.02
N ASP A 365 10.81 -12.08 -27.18
CA ASP A 365 11.41 -12.41 -28.46
C ASP A 365 12.43 -11.33 -28.88
N LEU A 366 13.73 -11.67 -28.84
CA LEU A 366 14.82 -10.76 -29.21
C LEU A 366 14.96 -10.56 -30.73
N GLU A 367 14.46 -11.49 -31.54
CA GLU A 367 14.60 -11.47 -33.00
C GLU A 367 13.47 -10.69 -33.68
N ALA A 368 12.40 -10.39 -32.94
CA ALA A 368 11.25 -9.68 -33.46
C ALA A 368 11.47 -8.15 -33.45
N ASP A 369 11.37 -7.53 -34.63
CA ASP A 369 11.51 -6.07 -34.78
C ASP A 369 10.24 -5.34 -34.30
N HIS A 370 10.34 -4.67 -33.14
CA HIS A 370 9.24 -3.91 -32.54
C HIS A 370 9.69 -2.52 -32.10
N GLU A 371 8.87 -1.51 -32.41
CA GLU A 371 9.06 -0.12 -31.97
C GLU A 371 9.11 0.02 -30.43
N ALA A 372 8.45 -0.89 -29.72
CA ALA A 372 8.36 -0.90 -28.26
C ALA A 372 9.03 -2.16 -27.70
N THR A 373 10.00 -1.96 -26.83
CA THR A 373 10.78 -3.04 -26.21
C THR A 373 10.63 -2.98 -24.69
N PRO A 374 10.94 -4.07 -23.95
CA PRO A 374 10.92 -4.08 -22.49
C PRO A 374 11.70 -2.93 -21.82
N TRP A 375 12.71 -2.40 -22.48
CA TRP A 375 13.54 -1.29 -21.99
C TRP A 375 12.93 0.09 -22.24
N THR A 376 11.99 0.23 -23.19
CA THR A 376 11.43 1.53 -23.58
C THR A 376 10.00 1.77 -23.08
N VAL A 377 9.40 0.79 -22.41
CA VAL A 377 8.03 0.85 -21.91
C VAL A 377 7.95 0.59 -20.40
N SER A 378 6.89 1.08 -19.76
CA SER A 378 6.59 0.75 -18.37
C SER A 378 5.75 -0.53 -18.26
N THR A 379 5.65 -1.08 -17.05
CA THR A 379 4.82 -2.26 -16.76
C THR A 379 3.34 -2.07 -17.07
N GLY A 380 2.83 -0.84 -17.10
CA GLY A 380 1.44 -0.51 -17.44
C GLY A 380 1.21 -0.18 -18.92
N SER A 381 2.19 -0.39 -19.79
CA SER A 381 2.08 -0.02 -21.21
C SER A 381 1.08 -0.89 -21.97
N ASN A 382 0.17 -0.24 -22.71
CA ASN A 382 -0.75 -0.90 -23.63
C ASN A 382 -0.13 -1.17 -25.02
N LYS A 383 1.14 -0.83 -25.23
CA LYS A 383 1.85 -1.22 -26.46
C LYS A 383 1.94 -2.75 -26.53
N VAL A 384 1.94 -3.28 -27.74
CA VAL A 384 2.06 -4.72 -28.01
C VAL A 384 3.54 -5.05 -28.23
N GLY A 385 3.97 -6.18 -27.71
CA GLY A 385 5.25 -6.79 -28.00
C GLY A 385 5.10 -8.29 -28.25
N HIS A 386 6.18 -8.93 -28.68
CA HIS A 386 6.18 -10.33 -29.10
C HIS A 386 6.94 -11.20 -28.10
N TRP A 387 6.34 -12.34 -27.78
CA TRP A 387 6.74 -13.17 -26.66
C TRP A 387 6.89 -14.63 -27.09
N ILE A 388 7.86 -15.32 -26.50
CA ILE A 388 8.09 -16.75 -26.66
C ILE A 388 7.84 -17.42 -25.31
N CYS A 389 6.91 -18.37 -25.25
CA CYS A 389 6.68 -19.10 -24.00
C CYS A 389 7.71 -20.21 -23.81
N PRO A 390 7.81 -20.80 -22.59
CA PRO A 390 8.73 -21.92 -22.34
C PRO A 390 8.53 -23.17 -23.21
N GLN A 391 7.39 -23.28 -23.91
CA GLN A 391 7.10 -24.35 -24.87
C GLN A 391 7.44 -23.97 -26.32
N GLY A 392 8.06 -22.80 -26.55
CA GLY A 392 8.48 -22.32 -27.87
C GLY A 392 7.39 -21.68 -28.72
N HIS A 393 6.21 -21.38 -28.15
CA HIS A 393 5.15 -20.71 -28.91
C HIS A 393 5.39 -19.20 -28.95
N HIS A 394 5.36 -18.64 -30.16
CA HIS A 394 5.45 -17.21 -30.45
C HIS A 394 4.05 -16.57 -30.45
N TYR A 395 3.89 -15.42 -29.79
CA TYR A 395 2.60 -14.72 -29.72
C TYR A 395 2.73 -13.25 -29.36
N ASP A 396 1.79 -12.45 -29.87
CA ASP A 396 1.65 -11.04 -29.53
C ASP A 396 0.83 -10.85 -28.25
N ALA A 397 1.33 -10.03 -27.34
CA ALA A 397 0.59 -9.60 -26.15
C ALA A 397 1.00 -8.20 -25.70
N MET A 398 0.07 -7.49 -25.06
CA MET A 398 0.36 -6.19 -24.46
C MET A 398 1.28 -6.34 -23.24
N PHE A 399 2.26 -5.44 -23.10
CA PHE A 399 3.16 -5.43 -21.94
C PHE A 399 2.40 -5.41 -20.60
N ALA A 400 1.33 -4.61 -20.49
CA ALA A 400 0.49 -4.57 -19.28
C ALA A 400 -0.23 -5.88 -18.96
N GLN A 401 -0.67 -6.64 -19.97
CA GLN A 401 -1.31 -7.93 -19.73
C GLN A 401 -0.32 -8.96 -19.17
N ARG A 402 0.93 -8.90 -19.65
CA ARG A 402 2.03 -9.76 -19.23
C ARG A 402 2.52 -9.40 -17.84
N ALA A 403 2.86 -8.13 -17.60
CA ALA A 403 3.45 -7.67 -16.36
C ALA A 403 2.46 -7.55 -15.19
N LEU A 404 1.22 -7.11 -15.43
CA LEU A 404 0.25 -6.83 -14.36
C LEU A 404 -0.82 -7.92 -14.18
N ARG A 405 -1.25 -8.57 -15.28
CA ARG A 405 -2.34 -9.57 -15.25
C ARG A 405 -1.85 -11.02 -15.28
N GLY A 406 -0.56 -11.24 -15.51
CA GLY A 406 0.03 -12.59 -15.60
C GLY A 406 -0.56 -13.44 -16.73
N THR A 407 -1.03 -12.82 -17.83
CA THR A 407 -1.59 -13.60 -18.94
C THR A 407 -0.48 -14.35 -19.66
N GLY A 408 -0.51 -15.68 -19.56
CA GLY A 408 0.42 -16.57 -20.26
C GLY A 408 0.13 -16.71 -21.75
N CYS A 409 0.87 -17.59 -22.39
CA CYS A 409 0.71 -17.92 -23.80
C CYS A 409 -0.74 -18.35 -24.12
N PRO A 410 -1.39 -17.77 -25.15
CA PRO A 410 -2.75 -18.14 -25.55
C PRO A 410 -2.84 -19.53 -26.20
N HIS A 411 -1.71 -20.15 -26.50
CA HIS A 411 -1.62 -21.54 -26.97
C HIS A 411 -1.48 -22.52 -25.80
N CYS A 412 -0.78 -22.15 -24.72
CA CYS A 412 -0.71 -22.96 -23.52
C CYS A 412 -1.99 -22.83 -22.67
N GLY A 413 -2.59 -21.63 -22.63
CA GLY A 413 -3.94 -21.44 -22.14
C GLY A 413 -4.95 -21.92 -23.17
N PHE A 414 -6.04 -22.56 -22.74
CA PHE A 414 -7.02 -23.27 -23.61
C PHE A 414 -7.82 -22.40 -24.62
N GLY A 415 -7.31 -21.23 -25.06
CA GLY A 415 -8.00 -20.23 -25.86
C GLY A 415 -7.86 -20.37 -27.38
N LYS A 416 -6.68 -20.72 -27.91
CA LYS A 416 -6.47 -20.99 -29.35
C LYS A 416 -6.07 -22.44 -29.57
N VAL A 417 -6.76 -23.14 -30.47
CA VAL A 417 -6.47 -24.53 -30.83
C VAL A 417 -5.27 -24.57 -31.77
N LEU A 418 -4.27 -25.38 -31.43
CA LEU A 418 -3.14 -25.74 -32.26
C LEU A 418 -3.20 -27.27 -32.49
N PRO A 419 -3.61 -27.72 -33.70
CA PRO A 419 -3.67 -29.13 -34.02
C PRO A 419 -2.33 -29.82 -33.79
N GLY A 420 -2.35 -30.97 -33.11
CA GLY A 420 -1.17 -31.75 -32.75
C GLY A 420 -0.49 -31.34 -31.44
N THR A 421 -0.98 -30.31 -30.74
CA THR A 421 -0.39 -29.85 -29.47
C THR A 421 -1.41 -29.81 -28.35
N ASN A 422 -2.46 -28.98 -28.50
CA ASN A 422 -3.42 -28.70 -27.41
C ASN A 422 -4.87 -29.04 -27.77
N ASP A 423 -5.09 -29.67 -28.91
CA ASP A 423 -6.40 -30.12 -29.36
C ASP A 423 -6.90 -31.34 -28.56
N LEU A 424 -8.19 -31.62 -28.63
CA LEU A 424 -8.83 -32.70 -27.88
C LEU A 424 -8.33 -34.09 -28.32
N ALA A 425 -8.06 -34.29 -29.62
CA ALA A 425 -7.57 -35.59 -30.10
C ALA A 425 -6.17 -35.90 -29.56
N THR A 426 -5.29 -34.90 -29.50
CA THR A 426 -3.93 -35.05 -28.96
C THR A 426 -3.95 -35.21 -27.44
N THR A 427 -4.66 -34.33 -26.72
CA THR A 427 -4.61 -34.29 -25.25
C THR A 427 -5.49 -35.33 -24.56
N HIS A 428 -6.61 -35.73 -25.18
CA HIS A 428 -7.60 -36.64 -24.59
C HIS A 428 -8.11 -37.68 -25.62
N PRO A 429 -7.23 -38.56 -26.13
CA PRO A 429 -7.58 -39.49 -27.22
C PRO A 429 -8.76 -40.42 -26.87
N GLN A 430 -8.87 -40.87 -25.62
CA GLN A 430 -9.98 -41.72 -25.16
C GLN A 430 -11.35 -41.00 -25.12
N LEU A 431 -11.35 -39.67 -25.00
CA LEU A 431 -12.58 -38.88 -25.08
C LEU A 431 -12.89 -38.50 -26.53
N ALA A 432 -11.86 -38.24 -27.33
CA ALA A 432 -12.00 -38.03 -28.77
C ALA A 432 -12.58 -39.26 -29.47
N SER A 433 -12.30 -40.49 -29.01
CA SER A 433 -12.92 -41.71 -29.55
C SER A 433 -14.42 -41.82 -29.29
N LEU A 434 -14.99 -40.98 -28.41
CA LEU A 434 -16.44 -40.90 -28.18
C LEU A 434 -17.14 -39.96 -29.19
N TRP A 435 -16.42 -39.38 -30.16
CA TRP A 435 -17.03 -38.54 -31.20
C TRP A 435 -18.10 -39.32 -31.97
N ASP A 436 -19.27 -38.75 -32.21
CA ASP A 436 -20.34 -39.41 -32.97
C ASP A 436 -20.15 -39.15 -34.48
N PRO A 437 -19.68 -40.13 -35.28
CA PRO A 437 -19.37 -39.90 -36.71
C PRO A 437 -20.63 -39.67 -37.57
N GLY A 438 -21.81 -40.06 -37.08
CA GLY A 438 -23.08 -39.93 -37.79
C GLY A 438 -23.92 -38.71 -37.38
N SER A 439 -23.30 -37.73 -36.72
CA SER A 439 -23.98 -36.55 -36.17
C SER A 439 -23.67 -35.27 -36.96
N SER A 440 -24.44 -34.20 -36.73
CA SER A 440 -24.25 -32.88 -37.35
C SER A 440 -23.19 -32.01 -36.65
N ASN A 441 -22.13 -32.64 -36.12
CA ASN A 441 -21.01 -31.91 -35.52
C ASN A 441 -20.34 -31.01 -36.58
N LYS A 442 -20.19 -29.72 -36.26
CA LYS A 442 -19.61 -28.71 -37.18
C LYS A 442 -18.08 -28.62 -37.15
N LYS A 443 -17.44 -29.29 -36.19
CA LYS A 443 -15.99 -29.25 -35.94
C LYS A 443 -15.48 -30.66 -35.75
N GLU A 444 -14.18 -30.86 -35.88
CA GLU A 444 -13.49 -32.09 -35.57
C GLU A 444 -12.80 -32.05 -34.20
N PRO A 445 -12.46 -33.21 -33.59
CA PRO A 445 -11.68 -33.26 -32.35
C PRO A 445 -10.36 -32.49 -32.40
N ARG A 446 -9.75 -32.33 -33.58
CA ARG A 446 -8.49 -31.59 -33.79
C ARG A 446 -8.67 -30.07 -33.81
N GLU A 447 -9.90 -29.58 -33.88
CA GLU A 447 -10.25 -28.17 -34.02
C GLU A 447 -10.84 -27.57 -32.74
N ILE A 448 -10.81 -28.32 -31.64
CA ILE A 448 -11.32 -27.90 -30.33
C ILE A 448 -10.36 -28.30 -29.21
N THR A 449 -10.30 -27.50 -28.14
CA THR A 449 -9.55 -27.84 -26.94
C THR A 449 -10.44 -28.58 -25.92
N ALA A 450 -9.83 -29.35 -25.03
CA ALA A 450 -10.50 -29.98 -23.90
C ALA A 450 -11.19 -28.98 -22.95
N GLY A 451 -10.68 -27.74 -22.89
CA GLY A 451 -11.24 -26.65 -22.10
C GLY A 451 -12.43 -25.92 -22.74
N ASN A 452 -12.85 -26.30 -23.95
CA ASN A 452 -13.91 -25.60 -24.66
C ASN A 452 -15.26 -25.75 -23.91
N ALA A 453 -15.76 -24.60 -23.43
CA ALA A 453 -17.02 -24.51 -22.68
C ALA A 453 -18.22 -24.08 -23.54
N LYS A 454 -18.02 -23.75 -24.82
CA LYS A 454 -19.03 -23.13 -25.69
C LYS A 454 -19.65 -24.13 -26.67
N ASP A 455 -18.84 -24.92 -27.36
CA ASP A 455 -19.32 -25.78 -28.45
C ASP A 455 -20.04 -27.01 -27.89
N ARG A 456 -21.28 -27.23 -28.34
CA ARG A 456 -22.08 -28.41 -27.99
C ARG A 456 -21.84 -29.50 -29.03
N ILE A 457 -21.17 -30.56 -28.61
CA ILE A 457 -20.76 -31.67 -29.46
C ILE A 457 -21.64 -32.89 -29.18
N HIS A 458 -21.99 -33.62 -30.24
CA HIS A 458 -22.65 -34.92 -30.19
C HIS A 458 -21.59 -36.02 -30.00
N TRP A 459 -21.80 -36.83 -28.97
CA TRP A 459 -20.94 -37.93 -28.56
C TRP A 459 -21.72 -39.25 -28.62
N ARG A 460 -21.04 -40.35 -28.91
CA ARG A 460 -21.60 -41.70 -28.89
C ARG A 460 -20.76 -42.58 -27.99
N CYS A 461 -21.39 -43.21 -26.98
CA CYS A 461 -20.67 -44.15 -26.11
C CYS A 461 -20.46 -45.51 -26.81
N PRO A 462 -19.57 -46.38 -26.27
CA PRO A 462 -19.34 -47.72 -26.84
C PRO A 462 -20.58 -48.62 -26.90
N ARG A 463 -21.61 -48.33 -26.08
CA ARG A 463 -22.92 -49.03 -26.13
C ARG A 463 -23.90 -48.43 -27.14
N GLY A 464 -23.46 -47.49 -27.97
CA GLY A 464 -24.27 -46.89 -29.05
C GLY A 464 -25.16 -45.70 -28.65
N HIS A 465 -25.26 -45.35 -27.36
CA HIS A 465 -26.07 -44.21 -26.93
C HIS A 465 -25.44 -42.86 -27.34
N SER A 466 -26.20 -42.03 -28.05
CA SER A 466 -25.82 -40.66 -28.41
C SER A 466 -26.22 -39.64 -27.33
N PHE A 467 -25.37 -38.65 -27.05
CA PHE A 467 -25.62 -37.58 -26.08
C PHE A 467 -24.86 -36.29 -26.43
N VAL A 468 -25.37 -35.13 -26.02
CA VAL A 468 -24.78 -33.82 -26.35
C VAL A 468 -24.15 -33.16 -25.13
N ARG A 469 -22.87 -32.77 -25.22
CA ARG A 469 -22.10 -32.08 -24.17
C ARG A 469 -21.01 -31.17 -24.74
N THR A 470 -20.56 -30.20 -23.94
CA THR A 470 -19.34 -29.45 -24.23
C THR A 470 -18.10 -30.27 -23.87
N PRO A 471 -16.95 -30.09 -24.57
CA PRO A 471 -15.70 -30.78 -24.25
C PRO A 471 -15.30 -30.65 -22.77
N LEU A 472 -15.38 -29.44 -22.20
CA LEU A 472 -15.07 -29.20 -20.79
C LEU A 472 -15.91 -30.07 -19.84
N ARG A 473 -17.23 -30.18 -20.08
CA ARG A 473 -18.11 -31.02 -19.27
C ARG A 473 -17.89 -32.51 -19.50
N LEU A 474 -17.49 -32.90 -20.72
CA LEU A 474 -17.15 -34.28 -21.02
C LEU A 474 -15.92 -34.73 -20.22
N VAL A 475 -14.86 -33.91 -20.22
CA VAL A 475 -13.63 -34.13 -19.45
C VAL A 475 -13.94 -34.23 -17.96
N ALA A 476 -14.68 -33.27 -17.40
CA ALA A 476 -15.09 -33.30 -15.99
C ALA A 476 -15.91 -34.54 -15.60
N SER A 477 -16.67 -35.09 -16.56
CA SER A 477 -17.45 -36.31 -16.35
C SER A 477 -16.68 -37.60 -16.61
N GLY A 478 -15.42 -37.53 -17.07
CA GLY A 478 -14.64 -38.69 -17.50
C GLY A 478 -15.31 -39.47 -18.65
N GLY A 479 -16.02 -38.79 -19.55
CA GLY A 479 -16.73 -39.43 -20.67
C GLY A 479 -17.97 -40.25 -20.29
N ARG A 480 -18.47 -40.17 -19.06
CA ARG A 480 -19.64 -40.96 -18.62
C ARG A 480 -20.91 -40.58 -19.41
N CYS A 481 -21.49 -41.58 -20.06
CA CYS A 481 -22.77 -41.49 -20.77
C CYS A 481 -23.95 -41.41 -19.79
N ASN A 482 -24.85 -40.46 -20.00
CA ASN A 482 -26.04 -40.25 -19.15
C ASN A 482 -26.99 -41.45 -19.09
N VAL A 483 -27.12 -42.20 -20.19
CA VAL A 483 -27.99 -43.39 -20.25
C VAL A 483 -27.35 -44.56 -19.51
N CYS A 484 -26.06 -44.81 -19.75
CA CYS A 484 -25.31 -45.87 -19.05
C CYS A 484 -25.20 -45.62 -17.55
N ASP A 485 -25.07 -44.35 -17.13
CA ASP A 485 -25.02 -43.92 -15.72
C ASP A 485 -26.41 -43.85 -15.07
N GLY A 486 -27.49 -44.16 -15.81
CA GLY A 486 -28.85 -44.18 -15.28
C GLY A 486 -29.45 -42.80 -14.98
N ARG A 487 -28.86 -41.71 -15.50
CA ARG A 487 -29.38 -40.33 -15.34
C ARG A 487 -30.48 -39.99 -16.34
N VAL A 488 -30.49 -40.66 -17.49
CA VAL A 488 -31.54 -40.56 -18.51
C VAL A 488 -32.14 -41.94 -18.70
N LEU A 489 -33.46 -42.03 -18.60
CA LEU A 489 -34.22 -43.26 -18.80
C LEU A 489 -34.21 -43.67 -20.27
N LEU A 490 -33.95 -44.95 -20.53
CA LEU A 490 -34.16 -45.62 -21.79
C LEU A 490 -34.91 -46.92 -21.50
N ALA A 491 -36.20 -46.95 -21.87
CA ALA A 491 -37.05 -48.12 -21.71
C ALA A 491 -36.47 -49.32 -22.46
N GLY A 492 -36.53 -50.50 -21.83
CA GLY A 492 -35.90 -51.73 -22.33
C GLY A 492 -34.40 -51.83 -22.03
N PHE A 493 -33.79 -50.83 -21.38
CA PHE A 493 -32.35 -50.84 -21.07
C PHE A 493 -32.04 -50.57 -19.60
N ASN A 494 -32.49 -49.45 -19.03
CA ASN A 494 -32.14 -49.05 -17.65
C ASN A 494 -33.35 -48.75 -16.76
N ASP A 495 -34.55 -49.02 -17.25
CA ASP A 495 -35.78 -48.95 -16.48
C ASP A 495 -35.87 -50.07 -15.43
N LEU A 496 -36.75 -49.88 -14.44
CA LEU A 496 -36.92 -50.78 -13.31
C LEU A 496 -37.49 -52.13 -13.75
N ALA A 497 -38.45 -52.15 -14.68
CA ALA A 497 -39.07 -53.38 -15.18
C ALA A 497 -38.02 -54.31 -15.82
N THR A 498 -37.12 -53.75 -16.62
CA THR A 498 -36.06 -54.48 -17.32
C THR A 498 -34.94 -54.92 -16.37
N LYS A 499 -34.47 -54.03 -15.48
CA LYS A 499 -33.28 -54.32 -14.66
C LYS A 499 -33.56 -55.09 -13.39
N ARG A 500 -34.75 -54.92 -12.81
CA ARG A 500 -35.17 -55.55 -11.55
C ARG A 500 -36.64 -55.98 -11.62
N PRO A 501 -36.96 -56.99 -12.45
CA PRO A 501 -38.33 -57.51 -12.57
C PRO A 501 -38.87 -58.03 -11.23
N ASP A 502 -37.99 -58.55 -10.36
CA ASP A 502 -38.30 -58.97 -8.99
C ASP A 502 -38.80 -57.82 -8.10
N VAL A 503 -38.21 -56.62 -8.25
CA VAL A 503 -38.64 -55.40 -7.54
C VAL A 503 -39.91 -54.85 -8.18
N ALA A 504 -39.98 -54.81 -9.51
CA ALA A 504 -41.14 -54.34 -10.26
C ALA A 504 -42.40 -55.16 -9.94
N ALA A 505 -42.28 -56.46 -9.66
CA ALA A 505 -43.39 -57.31 -9.24
C ALA A 505 -44.04 -56.87 -7.90
N GLN A 506 -43.32 -56.12 -7.06
CA GLN A 506 -43.86 -55.56 -5.80
C GLN A 506 -44.45 -54.16 -5.98
N TRP A 507 -44.64 -53.67 -7.21
CA TRP A 507 -45.18 -52.34 -7.47
C TRP A 507 -46.67 -52.26 -7.13
N ASN A 508 -47.08 -51.23 -6.39
CA ASN A 508 -48.49 -50.99 -6.10
C ASN A 508 -49.11 -50.08 -7.18
N HIS A 509 -49.71 -50.69 -8.21
CA HIS A 509 -50.32 -49.95 -9.32
C HIS A 509 -51.49 -49.05 -8.89
N ALA A 510 -52.30 -49.50 -7.93
CA ALA A 510 -53.45 -48.73 -7.45
C ALA A 510 -53.03 -47.40 -6.78
N ARG A 511 -51.95 -47.42 -6.00
CA ARG A 511 -51.45 -46.23 -5.29
C ARG A 511 -50.50 -45.36 -6.09
N ASN A 512 -49.79 -45.90 -7.09
CA ASN A 512 -48.84 -45.14 -7.90
C ASN A 512 -49.49 -44.51 -9.15
N GLY A 513 -50.79 -44.74 -9.37
CA GLY A 513 -51.55 -44.11 -10.46
C GLY A 513 -51.03 -44.51 -11.84
N THR A 514 -50.72 -43.52 -12.68
CA THR A 514 -50.26 -43.72 -14.06
C THR A 514 -48.76 -44.07 -14.17
N LEU A 515 -48.01 -43.96 -13.08
CA LEU A 515 -46.57 -44.22 -13.08
C LEU A 515 -46.28 -45.73 -13.06
N THR A 516 -45.57 -46.21 -14.08
CA THR A 516 -45.23 -47.62 -14.25
C THR A 516 -43.74 -47.92 -14.04
N PRO A 517 -43.35 -49.18 -13.73
CA PRO A 517 -41.95 -49.56 -13.55
C PRO A 517 -41.04 -49.32 -14.77
N ASP A 518 -41.56 -49.32 -15.99
CA ASP A 518 -40.81 -49.03 -17.22
C ASP A 518 -40.50 -47.51 -17.39
N GLN A 519 -41.16 -46.66 -16.61
CA GLN A 519 -41.01 -45.20 -16.65
C GLN A 519 -40.02 -44.66 -15.61
N VAL A 520 -39.32 -45.54 -14.88
CA VAL A 520 -38.43 -45.15 -13.78
C VAL A 520 -37.12 -45.91 -13.82
N VAL A 521 -36.01 -45.23 -13.52
CA VAL A 521 -34.69 -45.86 -13.42
C VAL A 521 -34.48 -46.51 -12.05
N VAL A 522 -33.75 -47.62 -12.00
CA VAL A 522 -33.41 -48.36 -10.75
C VAL A 522 -32.72 -47.51 -9.69
N GLY A 523 -32.01 -46.46 -10.10
CA GLY A 523 -31.28 -45.53 -9.22
C GLY A 523 -32.12 -44.34 -8.72
N SER A 524 -33.40 -44.26 -9.06
CA SER A 524 -34.24 -43.10 -8.74
C SER A 524 -34.46 -42.94 -7.23
N ASP A 525 -34.33 -41.72 -6.72
CA ASP A 525 -34.66 -41.38 -5.34
C ASP A 525 -36.16 -41.11 -5.12
N MET A 526 -36.97 -41.27 -6.15
CA MET A 526 -38.43 -41.15 -6.07
C MET A 526 -39.01 -42.20 -5.11
N LYS A 527 -39.89 -41.75 -4.23
CA LYS A 527 -40.68 -42.62 -3.34
C LYS A 527 -41.94 -43.07 -4.05
N VAL A 528 -42.20 -44.36 -3.97
CA VAL A 528 -43.37 -45.01 -4.56
C VAL A 528 -43.92 -46.04 -3.59
N TRP A 529 -45.16 -46.44 -3.80
CA TRP A 529 -45.83 -47.47 -3.02
C TRP A 529 -45.50 -48.86 -3.53
N TRP A 530 -45.26 -49.76 -2.59
CA TRP A 530 -44.96 -51.16 -2.84
C TRP A 530 -45.97 -52.04 -2.11
N VAL A 531 -46.13 -53.27 -2.59
CA VAL A 531 -46.87 -54.34 -1.94
C VAL A 531 -45.96 -55.56 -1.82
N CYS A 532 -45.75 -56.08 -0.60
CA CYS A 532 -44.97 -57.32 -0.43
C CYS A 532 -45.83 -58.56 -0.76
N PRO A 533 -45.21 -59.75 -0.93
CA PRO A 533 -45.95 -61.00 -1.16
C PRO A 533 -46.98 -61.34 -0.07
N SER A 534 -46.79 -60.87 1.17
CA SER A 534 -47.75 -61.03 2.27
C SER A 534 -48.87 -59.98 2.27
N GLY A 535 -48.96 -59.13 1.24
CA GLY A 535 -50.02 -58.13 1.07
C GLY A 535 -49.79 -56.80 1.79
N HIS A 536 -48.65 -56.60 2.47
CA HIS A 536 -48.37 -55.35 3.18
C HIS A 536 -48.04 -54.22 2.19
N GLU A 537 -48.74 -53.09 2.30
CA GLU A 537 -48.47 -51.89 1.53
C GLU A 537 -47.54 -50.92 2.28
N PHE A 538 -46.53 -50.36 1.61
CA PHE A 538 -45.65 -49.36 2.22
C PHE A 538 -44.94 -48.50 1.18
N GLU A 539 -44.58 -47.28 1.58
CA GLU A 539 -43.85 -46.32 0.74
C GLU A 539 -42.33 -46.45 0.92
N ARG A 540 -41.57 -46.47 -0.18
CA ARG A 540 -40.10 -46.47 -0.14
C ARG A 540 -39.48 -45.92 -1.43
N ARG A 541 -38.26 -45.39 -1.34
CA ARG A 541 -37.46 -45.00 -2.52
C ARG A 541 -37.11 -46.21 -3.39
N ILE A 542 -37.16 -46.03 -4.71
CA ILE A 542 -36.79 -47.05 -5.71
C ILE A 542 -35.32 -47.47 -5.55
N SER A 543 -34.40 -46.50 -5.42
CA SER A 543 -32.97 -46.72 -5.20
C SER A 543 -32.69 -47.63 -3.99
N ASN A 544 -33.38 -47.39 -2.87
CA ASN A 544 -33.26 -48.19 -1.65
C ASN A 544 -33.76 -49.62 -1.82
N ARG A 545 -34.82 -49.81 -2.61
CA ARG A 545 -35.39 -51.13 -2.93
C ARG A 545 -34.48 -51.93 -3.86
N CYS A 546 -33.90 -51.26 -4.85
CA CYS A 546 -33.00 -51.89 -5.82
C CYS A 546 -31.58 -52.16 -5.25
N ARG A 547 -31.16 -51.46 -4.19
CA ARG A 547 -29.82 -51.65 -3.62
C ARG A 547 -29.61 -53.02 -2.97
N TYR A 548 -30.64 -53.61 -2.37
CA TYR A 548 -30.50 -54.85 -1.61
C TYR A 548 -31.04 -56.07 -2.39
N PRO A 549 -30.34 -57.22 -2.37
CA PRO A 549 -30.81 -58.44 -3.05
C PRO A 549 -32.08 -59.02 -2.41
N LYS A 550 -32.20 -58.92 -1.07
CA LYS A 550 -33.35 -59.43 -0.33
C LYS A 550 -34.44 -58.37 -0.25
N LEU A 551 -35.59 -58.64 -0.86
CA LEU A 551 -36.78 -57.78 -0.84
C LEU A 551 -37.54 -57.89 0.49
N THR A 552 -36.90 -57.45 1.56
CA THR A 552 -37.52 -57.48 2.89
C THR A 552 -38.69 -56.50 2.98
N CYS A 553 -39.78 -56.97 3.61
CA CYS A 553 -40.92 -56.12 3.93
C CYS A 553 -40.59 -55.31 5.20
N PRO A 554 -40.66 -53.96 5.15
CA PRO A 554 -40.43 -53.13 6.33
C PRO A 554 -41.49 -53.34 7.43
N VAL A 555 -42.69 -53.80 7.09
CA VAL A 555 -43.71 -54.16 8.07
C VAL A 555 -43.29 -55.43 8.83
N GLU A 556 -42.98 -56.52 8.11
CA GLU A 556 -42.56 -57.79 8.73
C GLU A 556 -41.26 -57.69 9.52
N THR A 557 -40.36 -56.79 9.11
CA THR A 557 -39.11 -56.53 9.85
C THR A 557 -39.30 -55.58 11.04
N GLY A 558 -40.50 -55.06 11.28
CA GLY A 558 -40.80 -54.15 12.39
C GLY A 558 -40.25 -52.73 12.21
N LYS A 559 -39.99 -52.30 10.98
CA LYS A 559 -39.52 -50.94 10.67
C LYS A 559 -40.65 -49.95 10.40
N ILE A 560 -41.81 -50.45 9.95
CA ILE A 560 -43.04 -49.66 9.75
C ILE A 560 -44.12 -50.24 10.66
N LEU A 561 -44.84 -49.36 11.35
CA LEU A 561 -45.95 -49.72 12.22
C LEU A 561 -47.17 -50.13 11.39
N GLN A 562 -47.66 -51.35 11.60
CA GLN A 562 -48.93 -51.85 11.13
C GLN A 562 -49.58 -52.58 12.32
N PRO A 563 -50.69 -52.05 12.87
CA PRO A 563 -51.40 -52.66 13.97
C PRO A 563 -51.77 -54.12 13.67
N GLY A 564 -51.56 -55.00 14.66
CA GLY A 564 -51.82 -56.44 14.56
C GLY A 564 -50.72 -57.25 13.86
N VAL A 565 -49.68 -56.59 13.32
CA VAL A 565 -48.59 -57.27 12.60
C VAL A 565 -47.23 -56.90 13.19
N SER A 566 -46.91 -55.60 13.20
CA SER A 566 -45.55 -55.14 13.49
C SER A 566 -45.44 -54.33 14.78
N ASP A 567 -46.56 -53.99 15.40
CA ASP A 567 -46.61 -53.28 16.66
C ASP A 567 -46.03 -54.09 17.81
N LEU A 568 -45.61 -53.38 18.86
CA LEU A 568 -44.92 -53.95 20.01
C LEU A 568 -45.85 -54.86 20.82
N ALA A 569 -47.14 -54.56 20.89
CA ALA A 569 -48.12 -55.41 21.60
C ALA A 569 -48.20 -56.80 20.95
N THR A 570 -48.28 -56.84 19.63
CA THR A 570 -48.33 -58.08 18.84
C THR A 570 -46.99 -58.82 18.88
N ARG A 571 -45.87 -58.12 18.69
CA ARG A 571 -44.55 -58.77 18.55
C ARG A 571 -43.93 -59.19 19.87
N GLU A 572 -44.18 -58.47 20.96
CA GLU A 572 -43.61 -58.73 22.27
C GLU A 572 -44.64 -58.68 23.42
N PRO A 573 -45.68 -59.52 23.37
CA PRO A 573 -46.80 -59.46 24.32
C PRO A 573 -46.35 -59.64 25.78
N LEU A 574 -45.30 -60.43 26.01
CA LEU A 574 -44.76 -60.65 27.35
C LEU A 574 -44.05 -59.42 27.92
N LEU A 575 -43.27 -58.69 27.10
CA LEU A 575 -42.54 -57.51 27.56
C LEU A 575 -43.49 -56.34 27.84
N VAL A 576 -44.59 -56.27 27.09
CA VAL A 576 -45.63 -55.24 27.20
C VAL A 576 -46.34 -55.29 28.56
N ARG A 577 -46.30 -56.41 29.29
CA ARG A 577 -46.80 -56.50 30.67
C ARG A 577 -46.11 -55.53 31.62
N ASP A 578 -44.88 -55.15 31.32
CA ASP A 578 -44.12 -54.16 32.08
C ASP A 578 -44.27 -52.74 31.50
N TRP A 579 -45.13 -52.51 30.50
CA TRP A 579 -45.26 -51.20 29.86
C TRP A 579 -45.88 -50.18 30.82
N ASP A 580 -45.20 -49.05 31.00
CA ASP A 580 -45.68 -47.98 31.87
C ASP A 580 -46.59 -47.03 31.07
N HIS A 581 -47.90 -47.20 31.19
CA HIS A 581 -48.88 -46.42 30.42
C HIS A 581 -48.85 -44.94 30.80
N ASP A 582 -48.76 -44.63 32.09
CA ASP A 582 -48.80 -43.27 32.61
C ASP A 582 -47.59 -42.45 32.15
N ARG A 583 -46.39 -43.05 32.16
CA ARG A 583 -45.16 -42.35 31.76
C ARG A 583 -44.93 -42.27 30.26
N ASN A 584 -45.42 -43.24 29.49
CA ASN A 584 -45.25 -43.20 28.04
C ASN A 584 -46.34 -42.37 27.35
N GLY A 585 -47.56 -42.34 27.89
CA GLY A 585 -48.66 -41.52 27.36
C GLY A 585 -49.33 -42.06 26.09
N PHE A 586 -48.97 -43.27 25.62
CA PHE A 586 -49.59 -43.95 24.47
C PHE A 586 -49.48 -45.47 24.63
N ALA A 587 -50.29 -46.22 23.86
CA ALA A 587 -50.34 -47.67 23.93
C ALA A 587 -49.11 -48.31 23.28
N SER A 588 -48.71 -49.49 23.78
CA SER A 588 -47.65 -50.27 23.14
C SER A 588 -48.02 -50.71 21.72
N ALA A 589 -49.31 -50.80 21.38
CA ALA A 589 -49.77 -51.10 20.03
C ALA A 589 -49.49 -49.97 19.01
N GLU A 590 -49.08 -48.78 19.48
CA GLU A 590 -48.79 -47.61 18.63
C GLU A 590 -47.29 -47.47 18.31
N VAL A 591 -46.46 -48.44 18.72
CA VAL A 591 -45.02 -48.39 18.47
C VAL A 591 -44.49 -49.71 17.93
N VAL A 592 -43.45 -49.64 17.12
CA VAL A 592 -42.70 -50.82 16.69
C VAL A 592 -41.54 -51.14 17.64
N PRO A 593 -41.17 -52.42 17.81
CA PRO A 593 -39.94 -52.79 18.50
C PRO A 593 -38.70 -52.14 17.87
N GLY A 594 -38.02 -51.28 18.61
CA GLY A 594 -36.87 -50.55 18.07
C GLY A 594 -35.88 -50.06 19.13
N THR A 595 -35.02 -49.15 18.70
CA THR A 595 -33.95 -48.55 19.52
C THR A 595 -34.44 -47.36 20.36
N ARG A 596 -35.65 -46.83 20.08
CA ARG A 596 -36.29 -45.81 20.91
C ARG A 596 -36.52 -46.35 22.33
N ARG A 597 -36.25 -45.51 23.34
CA ARG A 597 -36.41 -45.82 24.76
C ARG A 597 -37.83 -45.51 25.19
N TYR A 598 -38.35 -46.37 26.05
CA TYR A 598 -39.66 -46.24 26.67
C TYR A 598 -39.54 -46.53 28.16
N TRP A 599 -40.53 -46.10 28.93
CA TRP A 599 -40.64 -46.39 30.34
C TRP A 599 -41.30 -47.74 30.56
N TRP A 600 -40.78 -48.48 31.52
CA TRP A 600 -41.28 -49.79 31.88
C TRP A 600 -41.23 -49.96 33.38
N THR A 601 -42.32 -50.42 33.97
CA THR A 601 -42.45 -50.68 35.40
C THR A 601 -42.87 -52.12 35.59
N CYS A 602 -41.98 -52.95 36.15
CA CYS A 602 -42.29 -54.36 36.37
C CYS A 602 -43.20 -54.56 37.60
N PRO A 603 -43.83 -55.73 37.79
CA PRO A 603 -44.68 -56.02 38.96
C PRO A 603 -44.01 -55.82 40.32
N ALA A 604 -42.67 -55.96 40.40
CA ALA A 604 -41.90 -55.68 41.62
C ALA A 604 -41.65 -54.18 41.89
N GLY A 605 -42.24 -53.27 41.09
CA GLY A 605 -42.13 -51.81 41.25
C GLY A 605 -40.87 -51.17 40.67
N HIS A 606 -39.96 -51.93 40.04
CA HIS A 606 -38.77 -51.35 39.43
C HIS A 606 -39.10 -50.66 38.09
N THR A 607 -38.87 -49.35 38.02
CA THR A 607 -39.00 -48.58 36.78
C THR A 607 -37.67 -48.42 36.04
N GLN A 608 -37.67 -48.62 34.72
CA GLN A 608 -36.50 -48.45 33.85
C GLN A 608 -36.86 -47.73 32.56
N HIS A 609 -35.99 -46.83 32.10
CA HIS A 609 -36.13 -46.16 30.81
C HIS A 609 -35.15 -46.76 29.79
N VAL A 610 -35.58 -47.73 28.99
CA VAL A 610 -34.71 -48.51 28.09
C VAL A 610 -35.40 -48.83 26.76
N SER A 611 -34.60 -49.14 25.73
CA SER A 611 -35.13 -49.52 24.42
C SER A 611 -35.74 -50.92 24.44
N VAL A 612 -36.67 -51.17 23.51
CA VAL A 612 -37.27 -52.50 23.34
C VAL A 612 -36.21 -53.55 23.04
N VAL A 613 -35.21 -53.23 22.20
CA VAL A 613 -34.11 -54.13 21.87
C VAL A 613 -33.32 -54.55 23.11
N ASN A 614 -32.95 -53.60 23.97
CA ASN A 614 -32.21 -53.90 25.19
C ASN A 614 -33.07 -54.64 26.21
N ARG A 615 -34.35 -54.27 26.32
CA ARG A 615 -35.28 -54.96 27.23
C ARG A 615 -35.55 -56.39 26.78
N ARG A 616 -35.68 -56.64 25.47
CA ARG A 616 -35.76 -57.98 24.88
C ARG A 616 -34.50 -58.80 25.19
N ARG A 617 -33.31 -58.20 25.08
CA ARG A 617 -32.01 -58.81 25.45
C ARG A 617 -31.82 -59.03 26.95
N ALA A 618 -32.52 -58.30 27.81
CA ALA A 618 -32.55 -58.53 29.26
C ALA A 618 -33.66 -59.49 29.72
N GLY A 619 -34.75 -59.60 28.95
CA GLY A 619 -35.90 -60.45 29.23
C GLY A 619 -36.94 -59.76 30.10
N GLY A 620 -36.90 -58.43 30.21
CA GLY A 620 -37.65 -57.65 31.18
C GLY A 620 -36.72 -56.86 32.09
N CYS A 621 -37.17 -56.60 33.32
CA CYS A 621 -36.41 -55.76 34.26
C CYS A 621 -35.06 -56.37 34.68
N THR A 622 -33.96 -55.61 34.53
CA THR A 622 -32.61 -56.11 34.89
C THR A 622 -32.36 -56.16 36.40
N ARG A 623 -33.17 -55.46 37.20
CA ARG A 623 -33.12 -55.51 38.68
C ARG A 623 -33.83 -56.74 39.26
N CYS A 624 -34.71 -57.37 38.48
CA CYS A 624 -35.36 -58.61 38.89
C CYS A 624 -34.44 -59.83 38.65
N PRO A 625 -34.47 -60.83 39.55
CA PRO A 625 -33.86 -62.14 39.30
C PRO A 625 -34.32 -62.72 37.95
N PRO A 626 -33.46 -63.43 37.19
CA PRO A 626 -33.79 -63.89 35.84
C PRO A 626 -35.09 -64.69 35.69
N HIS A 627 -35.50 -65.44 36.72
CA HIS A 627 -36.75 -66.22 36.74
C HIS A 627 -38.00 -65.36 36.95
N ASN A 628 -37.86 -64.14 37.49
CA ASN A 628 -38.95 -63.20 37.77
C ASN A 628 -39.06 -62.08 36.72
N ARG A 629 -38.32 -62.16 35.62
CA ARG A 629 -38.41 -61.18 34.53
C ARG A 629 -39.61 -61.50 33.63
N ALA A 630 -40.15 -60.48 32.95
CA ALA A 630 -41.30 -60.59 32.05
C ALA A 630 -41.21 -61.73 31.03
N VAL A 631 -39.99 -62.07 30.59
CA VAL A 631 -39.68 -63.27 29.80
C VAL A 631 -38.67 -64.12 30.60
N PRO A 632 -39.14 -65.17 31.30
CA PRO A 632 -38.30 -66.05 32.09
C PRO A 632 -37.21 -66.76 31.26
N ASN A 633 -36.11 -67.15 31.91
CA ASN A 633 -34.91 -67.68 31.25
C ASN A 633 -35.14 -69.02 30.49
N ASN A 634 -36.06 -69.87 30.96
CA ASN A 634 -36.46 -71.11 30.28
C ASN A 634 -37.20 -70.83 28.95
N VAL A 635 -38.03 -69.77 28.89
CA VAL A 635 -38.71 -69.34 27.66
C VAL A 635 -37.74 -68.71 26.65
N ARG A 636 -36.65 -68.09 27.14
CA ARG A 636 -35.60 -67.49 26.31
C ARG A 636 -34.78 -68.50 25.51
N GLN A 637 -34.43 -69.64 26.12
CA GLN A 637 -33.62 -70.68 25.47
C GLN A 637 -34.37 -71.36 24.29
N HIS A 638 -35.70 -71.47 24.38
CA HIS A 638 -36.52 -71.98 23.27
C HIS A 638 -36.66 -70.98 22.10
N ARG A 639 -36.70 -69.66 22.37
CA ARG A 639 -36.77 -68.63 21.32
C ARG A 639 -35.50 -68.54 20.47
N SER A 640 -34.33 -68.86 21.01
CA SER A 640 -33.07 -68.87 20.25
C SER A 640 -32.95 -70.03 19.25
N ALA A 641 -33.63 -71.17 19.51
CA ALA A 641 -33.58 -72.33 18.62
C ALA A 641 -34.43 -72.16 17.34
N TRP A 642 -35.48 -71.34 17.40
CA TRP A 642 -36.39 -71.10 16.26
C TRP A 642 -35.95 -69.96 15.32
N SER A 643 -35.01 -69.12 15.75
CA SER A 643 -34.47 -68.01 14.93
C SER A 643 -33.28 -68.41 14.06
N SER A 644 -32.89 -69.69 14.07
CA SER A 644 -31.73 -70.25 13.35
C SER A 644 -32.12 -71.24 12.24
N SER A 645 -33.40 -71.28 11.85
CA SER A 645 -33.92 -72.09 10.73
C SER A 645 -34.41 -71.23 9.59
#